data_AF-A0A919UK15-F1
#
_entry.id   AF-A0A919UK15-F1
#
_cell.length_a   1.000
_cell.length_b   1.000
_cell.length_c   1.000
_cell.angle_alpha   90.00
_cell.angle_beta   90.00
_cell.angle_gamma   90.00
#
_symmetry.space_group_name_H-M   'P 1'
#
loop_
_entity.id
_entity.type
_entity.pdbx_description
1 polymer ?
#
loop_
_entity_poly.entity_id
_entity_poly.type
_entity_poly.pdbx_seq_one_letter_code
_entity_poly.pdbx_strand_id
1 'polypeptide(L)'
;MPYRPPLVAREYFVADPPELPVRGHGESGLSALTRAEVVTVDWAGVTFKGSTSADETLVVRICAAGEGVIRVRLMQDADARTRSARAISMVTPGSYHAVVTADESRVVLHAGRLRVEIRLNPWNMRFVDESGKVLVEQDPGRPDISGRLRTLPFGRSTVDGTTVAYHETFLAPADEVFCGFGESFTPLDKRGQRPLMWNFDAFGAESQRAYKNVPFYLSSRGYGIVVDSGMPVEFDVCQSTHSDVQIVVPDDLIDYYVLAGPGPEQVLARLDGLTCKPELPPKWAFGAWISSGFFRDSQERVLARARTIRTKGIPCDVLHLDTFWQADGHWSELRWDPVAFPDPAGMLAELAEQGFRVCLWMNPYISHLSPAFAEAADAGYFLKNRDGEVYVADVWHGSYPASGIVDFTNPDAAAWFRGLLKRLLEQGVEVFKTDFAEGVPADSVAFNGMTGVELHNVYTLLFNDLVADVTREVAGHGMVWARSSYLGGQRHAAQWSGDVDATYPAMGSTIRGGLSHGLSGIPFWSHDAGGFTGTPTPDLYIRWSQFGALSPLVRFHGTTSREPWEFPPHAEQGAIDALRLRYRLMPYIYSAAVTAAETGAPMMRALCVDYPDDPVAWRSDLQYLFGRDLLVAPMISADGVRSVYLPAGSWVDYWTGEILAGGRHLTVAPQLDRIPLYVRYGALIPTATPGDTVADDPDITLVVYGLPEGVSRTEIRDLDGTTAVTAAVDGDRLVVSADGPKRISHVELVGASAEFVIL
;
A
#
# COMPACT_ATOMS: atom_id res chain seq x y z
N MET A 1 12.00 9.70 -16.58
CA MET A 1 10.59 9.52 -17.00
C MET A 1 10.28 8.05 -17.21
N PRO A 2 9.08 7.56 -16.86
CA PRO A 2 8.65 6.22 -17.24
C PRO A 2 8.82 6.06 -18.75
N TYR A 3 9.48 4.98 -19.17
CA TYR A 3 9.80 4.72 -20.56
C TYR A 3 8.50 4.75 -21.40
N ARG A 4 8.39 5.72 -22.30
CA ARG A 4 7.36 5.74 -23.35
C ARG A 4 7.94 5.06 -24.58
N PRO A 5 7.46 3.87 -24.97
CA PRO A 5 7.99 3.20 -26.15
C PRO A 5 7.81 4.11 -27.38
N PRO A 6 8.86 4.32 -28.19
CA PRO A 6 8.70 5.08 -29.41
C PRO A 6 7.65 4.40 -30.30
N LEU A 7 6.76 5.19 -30.91
CA LEU A 7 5.66 4.77 -31.79
C LEU A 7 4.37 4.26 -31.14
N VAL A 8 4.29 4.15 -29.81
CA VAL A 8 2.99 4.02 -29.12
C VAL A 8 2.31 5.40 -29.10
N ALA A 9 1.02 5.46 -29.41
CA ALA A 9 0.26 6.71 -29.41
C ALA A 9 0.40 7.42 -28.05
N ARG A 10 0.54 8.75 -28.07
CA ARG A 10 0.68 9.52 -26.84
C ARG A 10 -0.62 9.45 -26.04
N GLU A 11 -0.47 9.38 -24.73
CA GLU A 11 -1.54 9.66 -23.78
C GLU A 11 -1.99 11.12 -23.95
N TYR A 12 -3.30 11.35 -23.89
CA TYR A 12 -3.89 12.67 -24.09
C TYR A 12 -3.64 13.62 -22.91
N PHE A 13 -3.55 13.06 -21.70
CA PHE A 13 -3.23 13.80 -20.49
C PHE A 13 -2.27 12.99 -19.62
N VAL A 14 -1.13 13.58 -19.27
CA VAL A 14 -0.22 13.01 -18.27
C VAL A 14 0.34 14.14 -17.43
N ALA A 15 0.13 14.05 -16.12
CA ALA A 15 0.76 14.94 -15.16
C ALA A 15 2.21 14.50 -14.91
N ASP A 16 3.08 14.62 -15.91
CA ASP A 16 4.50 14.26 -15.77
C ASP A 16 5.20 15.18 -14.77
N PRO A 17 6.19 14.66 -14.00
CA PRO A 17 7.03 15.53 -13.19
C PRO A 17 7.94 16.37 -14.10
N PRO A 18 8.38 17.55 -13.65
CA PRO A 18 9.41 18.31 -14.35
C PRO A 18 10.69 17.48 -14.53
N GLU A 19 11.34 17.60 -15.68
CA GLU A 19 12.64 16.97 -15.88
C GLU A 19 13.71 17.70 -15.04
N LEU A 20 14.54 16.91 -14.36
CA LEU A 20 15.76 17.46 -13.78
C LEU A 20 16.73 17.86 -14.89
N PRO A 21 17.40 19.02 -14.77
CA PRO A 21 18.37 19.44 -15.77
C PRO A 21 19.53 18.45 -15.84
N VAL A 22 19.92 18.11 -17.08
CA VAL A 22 21.07 17.25 -17.35
C VAL A 22 22.32 18.12 -17.42
N ARG A 23 23.33 17.81 -16.60
CA ARG A 23 24.60 18.54 -16.63
C ARG A 23 25.49 18.11 -17.78
N GLY A 24 26.02 19.10 -18.49
CA GLY A 24 27.10 18.96 -19.45
C GLY A 24 28.46 18.70 -18.78
N HIS A 25 29.42 18.26 -19.58
CA HIS A 25 30.79 18.05 -19.10
C HIS A 25 31.45 19.38 -18.72
N GLY A 26 31.90 19.51 -17.47
CA GLY A 26 32.60 20.69 -16.96
C GLY A 26 31.69 21.79 -16.40
N GLU A 27 30.37 21.57 -16.38
CA GLU A 27 29.42 22.49 -15.73
C GLU A 27 29.57 22.45 -14.21
N SER A 28 29.53 23.63 -13.60
CA SER A 28 29.55 23.80 -12.14
C SER A 28 28.19 23.50 -11.51
N GLY A 29 28.13 23.53 -10.18
CA GLY A 29 26.88 23.45 -9.42
C GLY A 29 26.78 22.24 -8.48
N LEU A 30 27.75 21.33 -8.47
CA LEU A 30 27.81 20.29 -7.43
C LEU A 30 28.37 20.90 -6.14
N SER A 31 27.60 20.82 -5.07
CA SER A 31 27.96 21.29 -3.74
C SER A 31 27.84 20.12 -2.76
N ALA A 32 28.86 19.26 -2.76
CA ALA A 32 28.94 18.06 -1.93
C ALA A 32 29.51 18.40 -0.55
N LEU A 33 28.94 17.88 0.54
CA LEU A 33 29.46 18.09 1.88
C LEU A 33 30.83 17.39 2.04
N THR A 34 31.87 18.15 2.41
CA THR A 34 33.24 17.63 2.52
C THR A 34 33.73 17.54 3.97
N ARG A 35 33.29 18.47 4.83
CA ARG A 35 33.60 18.48 6.26
C ARG A 35 32.51 19.23 7.03
N ALA A 36 32.44 19.05 8.34
CA ALA A 36 31.53 19.84 9.16
C ALA A 36 32.09 20.13 10.56
N GLU A 37 31.57 21.17 11.18
CA GLU A 37 31.89 21.57 12.56
C GLU A 37 30.62 21.50 13.41
N VAL A 38 30.73 21.01 14.65
CA VAL A 38 29.61 20.98 15.59
C VAL A 38 29.25 22.40 16.00
N VAL A 39 27.98 22.78 15.81
CA VAL A 39 27.45 24.10 16.20
C VAL A 39 26.73 24.01 17.53
N THR A 40 25.81 23.05 17.65
CA THR A 40 25.02 22.82 18.87
C THR A 40 24.77 21.33 19.08
N VAL A 41 24.78 20.95 20.34
CA VAL A 41 24.29 19.64 20.82
C VAL A 41 23.14 19.94 21.78
N ASP A 42 22.01 19.29 21.58
CA ASP A 42 20.86 19.36 22.46
C ASP A 42 20.39 17.94 22.83
N TRP A 43 19.29 17.86 23.58
CA TRP A 43 18.75 16.59 24.07
C TRP A 43 18.33 15.62 22.96
N ALA A 44 18.01 16.12 21.76
CA ALA A 44 17.53 15.30 20.64
C ALA A 44 18.66 14.96 19.66
N GLY A 45 19.72 15.77 19.57
CA GLY A 45 20.83 15.48 18.68
C GLY A 45 21.81 16.63 18.44
N VAL A 46 22.34 16.70 17.22
CA VAL A 46 23.47 17.58 16.85
C VAL A 46 23.19 18.34 15.57
N THR A 47 23.49 19.64 15.61
CA THR A 47 23.49 20.52 14.44
C THR A 47 24.93 20.83 14.04
N PHE A 48 25.22 20.72 12.75
CA PHE A 48 26.53 20.99 12.17
C PHE A 48 26.47 22.13 11.16
N LYS A 49 27.58 22.87 11.07
CA LYS A 49 27.90 23.76 9.98
C LYS A 49 28.76 22.98 8.98
N GLY A 50 28.19 22.63 7.84
CA GLY A 50 28.85 21.89 6.77
C GLY A 50 29.57 22.80 5.79
N SER A 51 30.82 22.48 5.44
CA SER A 51 31.53 23.07 4.29
C SER A 51 31.41 22.14 3.08
N THR A 52 31.15 22.69 1.90
CA THR A 52 30.99 21.90 0.67
C THR A 52 32.17 21.99 -0.29
N SER A 53 32.15 21.16 -1.34
CA SER A 53 33.11 21.18 -2.46
C SER A 53 33.03 22.44 -3.32
N ALA A 54 31.98 23.24 -3.17
CA ALA A 54 31.77 24.50 -3.86
C ALA A 54 32.02 25.72 -2.94
N ASP A 55 32.70 25.51 -1.81
CA ASP A 55 32.96 26.53 -0.79
C ASP A 55 31.69 27.19 -0.21
N GLU A 56 30.57 26.46 -0.23
CA GLU A 56 29.31 26.88 0.37
C GLU A 56 29.20 26.39 1.82
N THR A 57 28.30 27.01 2.57
CA THR A 57 27.90 26.52 3.90
C THR A 57 26.49 25.94 3.84
N LEU A 58 26.34 24.71 4.33
CA LEU A 58 25.04 24.07 4.54
C LEU A 58 24.85 23.71 6.01
N VAL A 59 23.60 23.52 6.42
CA VAL A 59 23.25 23.05 7.76
C VAL A 59 22.93 21.57 7.68
N VAL A 60 23.58 20.78 8.54
CA VAL A 60 23.22 19.36 8.75
C VAL A 60 22.61 19.23 10.13
N ARG A 61 21.45 18.60 10.23
CA ARG A 61 20.86 18.23 11.52
C ARG A 61 20.66 16.73 11.59
N ILE A 62 21.19 16.12 12.64
CA ILE A 62 21.00 14.70 12.93
C ILE A 62 20.42 14.56 14.32
N CYS A 63 19.28 13.88 14.45
CA CYS A 63 18.63 13.70 15.75
C CYS A 63 17.93 12.35 15.88
N ALA A 64 17.76 11.90 17.12
CA ALA A 64 16.88 10.77 17.41
C ALA A 64 15.42 11.19 17.15
N ALA A 65 14.68 10.37 16.42
CA ALA A 65 13.25 10.58 16.12
C ALA A 65 12.35 9.46 16.67
N GLY A 66 12.94 8.60 17.50
CA GLY A 66 12.31 7.44 18.13
C GLY A 66 13.35 6.43 18.58
N GLU A 67 12.93 5.39 19.31
CA GLU A 67 13.81 4.27 19.62
C GLU A 67 14.16 3.53 18.31
N GLY A 68 15.45 3.40 18.02
CA GLY A 68 15.94 2.79 16.78
C GLY A 68 15.69 3.62 15.52
N VAL A 69 15.43 4.93 15.65
CA VAL A 69 15.13 5.84 14.53
C VAL A 69 16.01 7.09 14.61
N ILE A 70 16.80 7.32 13.56
CA ILE A 70 17.61 8.53 13.41
C ILE A 70 17.16 9.31 12.18
N ARG A 71 16.86 10.59 12.37
CA ARG A 71 16.54 11.56 11.31
C ARG A 71 17.80 12.30 10.88
N VAL A 72 17.98 12.47 9.58
CA VAL A 72 19.07 13.23 8.97
C VAL A 72 18.47 14.28 8.04
N ARG A 73 18.93 15.51 8.19
CA ARG A 73 18.55 16.64 7.32
C ARG A 73 19.77 17.37 6.80
N LEU A 74 19.70 17.76 5.53
CA LEU A 74 20.64 18.70 4.91
C LEU A 74 19.85 19.79 4.19
N MET A 75 20.18 21.03 4.53
CA MET A 75 19.43 22.21 4.09
C MET A 75 20.38 23.42 4.00
N GLN A 76 20.02 24.41 3.18
CA GLN A 76 20.71 25.71 3.20
C GLN A 76 20.21 26.59 4.35
N ASP A 77 18.90 26.64 4.58
CA ASP A 77 18.25 27.34 5.67
C ASP A 77 17.89 26.34 6.78
N ALA A 78 18.31 26.60 8.03
CA ALA A 78 18.03 25.73 9.18
C ALA A 78 16.53 25.58 9.47
N ASP A 79 15.72 26.56 9.03
CA ASP A 79 14.27 26.55 9.19
C ASP A 79 13.53 25.97 7.98
N ALA A 80 14.26 25.53 6.94
CA ALA A 80 13.67 24.85 5.79
C ALA A 80 12.79 23.67 6.19
N ARG A 81 11.68 23.51 5.48
CA ARG A 81 10.74 22.39 5.59
C ARG A 81 10.45 21.88 4.18
N THR A 82 9.95 20.65 4.12
CA THR A 82 9.53 20.05 2.85
C THR A 82 8.39 20.88 2.28
N ARG A 83 8.37 21.08 0.96
CA ARG A 83 7.32 21.92 0.33
C ARG A 83 5.92 21.39 0.59
N SER A 84 5.78 20.07 0.67
CA SER A 84 4.52 19.39 1.02
C SER A 84 3.97 19.77 2.39
N ALA A 85 4.82 20.15 3.36
CA ALA A 85 4.39 20.54 4.71
C ALA A 85 3.47 21.78 4.72
N ARG A 86 3.42 22.55 3.62
CA ARG A 86 2.47 23.65 3.43
C ARG A 86 1.01 23.19 3.30
N ALA A 87 0.78 21.95 2.88
CA ALA A 87 -0.55 21.35 2.77
C ALA A 87 -0.78 20.28 3.83
N ILE A 88 0.19 19.37 4.02
CA ILE A 88 0.05 18.24 4.93
C ILE A 88 1.41 17.77 5.46
N SER A 89 1.45 17.42 6.74
CA SER A 89 2.61 16.74 7.34
C SER A 89 2.46 15.23 7.16
N MET A 90 3.37 14.60 6.41
CA MET A 90 3.34 13.15 6.18
C MET A 90 4.05 12.36 7.29
N VAL A 91 5.05 12.99 7.92
CA VAL A 91 5.82 12.42 9.02
C VAL A 91 5.75 13.35 10.23
N THR A 92 5.46 12.78 11.40
CA THR A 92 5.43 13.45 12.69
C THR A 92 6.37 12.72 13.65
N PRO A 93 7.67 13.07 13.66
CA PRO A 93 8.64 12.36 14.49
C PRO A 93 8.37 12.59 15.98
N GLY A 94 8.49 11.52 16.77
CA GLY A 94 8.37 11.58 18.23
C GLY A 94 9.55 12.31 18.88
N SER A 95 9.37 12.68 20.15
CA SER A 95 10.46 13.16 21.00
C SER A 95 11.24 11.98 21.58
N TYR A 96 12.55 11.91 21.32
CA TYR A 96 13.42 10.88 21.88
C TYR A 96 14.75 11.48 22.35
N HIS A 97 15.16 11.16 23.58
CA HIS A 97 16.42 11.66 24.13
C HIS A 97 17.61 10.90 23.53
N ALA A 98 18.45 11.60 22.78
CA ALA A 98 19.66 11.04 22.23
C ALA A 98 20.79 11.01 23.27
N VAL A 99 21.72 10.07 23.14
CA VAL A 99 23.02 10.15 23.81
C VAL A 99 24.05 10.55 22.78
N VAL A 100 24.66 11.72 22.97
CA VAL A 100 25.64 12.28 22.04
C VAL A 100 27.01 12.36 22.70
N THR A 101 28.02 11.84 22.02
CA THR A 101 29.43 12.05 22.35
C THR A 101 30.12 12.70 21.16
N ALA A 102 30.82 13.80 21.39
CA ALA A 102 31.51 14.56 20.35
C ALA A 102 32.95 14.87 20.75
N ASP A 103 33.88 14.72 19.80
CA ASP A 103 35.25 15.20 19.86
C ASP A 103 35.59 16.03 18.61
N GLU A 104 36.86 16.47 18.47
CA GLU A 104 37.29 17.33 17.36
C GLU A 104 37.21 16.66 15.97
N SER A 105 37.12 15.33 15.91
CA SER A 105 37.20 14.53 14.69
C SER A 105 35.93 13.71 14.40
N ARG A 106 35.14 13.40 15.44
CA ARG A 106 34.01 12.47 15.37
C ARG A 106 32.85 12.87 16.28
N VAL A 107 31.65 12.47 15.86
CA VAL A 107 30.44 12.51 16.69
C VAL A 107 29.78 11.14 16.64
N VAL A 108 29.31 10.65 17.78
CA VAL A 108 28.46 9.46 17.88
C VAL A 108 27.16 9.87 18.53
N LEU A 109 26.04 9.56 17.87
CA LEU A 109 24.69 9.81 18.38
C LEU A 109 23.95 8.47 18.48
N HIS A 110 23.39 8.19 19.66
CA HIS A 110 22.56 7.02 19.92
C HIS A 110 21.07 7.42 20.02
N ALA A 111 20.24 6.65 19.33
CA ALA A 111 18.78 6.67 19.41
C ALA A 111 18.32 5.26 19.84
N GLY A 112 18.52 4.93 21.12
CA GLY A 112 18.29 3.57 21.63
C GLY A 112 19.27 2.58 21.01
N ARG A 113 18.75 1.56 20.31
CA ARG A 113 19.54 0.48 19.70
C ARG A 113 20.22 0.85 18.38
N LEU A 114 19.88 2.00 17.79
CA LEU A 114 20.53 2.52 16.60
C LEU A 114 21.51 3.61 17.00
N ARG A 115 22.73 3.57 16.46
CA ARG A 115 23.66 4.72 16.54
C ARG A 115 24.17 5.11 15.18
N VAL A 116 24.49 6.39 15.03
CA VAL A 116 25.21 6.93 13.89
C VAL A 116 26.60 7.38 14.35
N GLU A 117 27.62 6.90 13.65
CA GLU A 117 29.02 7.28 13.79
C GLU A 117 29.36 8.26 12.66
N ILE A 118 29.75 9.47 13.02
CA ILE A 118 29.98 10.59 12.09
C ILE A 118 31.45 10.96 12.16
N ARG A 119 32.15 10.92 11.03
CA ARG A 119 33.49 11.51 10.88
C ARG A 119 33.32 12.93 10.36
N LEU A 120 33.96 13.91 11.00
CA LEU A 120 33.80 15.33 10.67
C LEU A 120 34.64 15.80 9.48
N ASN A 121 35.82 15.20 9.27
CA ASN A 121 36.70 15.54 8.16
C ASN A 121 37.60 14.35 7.74
N PRO A 122 37.49 13.83 6.50
CA PRO A 122 36.41 14.12 5.55
C PRO A 122 35.07 13.61 6.10
N TRP A 123 33.97 14.29 5.78
CA TRP A 123 32.63 13.93 6.21
C TRP A 123 32.28 12.49 5.82
N ASN A 124 31.70 11.72 6.73
CA ASN A 124 31.08 10.42 6.44
C ASN A 124 30.17 9.99 7.59
N MET A 125 29.10 9.26 7.27
CA MET A 125 28.16 8.68 8.23
C MET A 125 28.09 7.16 8.10
N ARG A 126 28.04 6.48 9.25
CA ARG A 126 27.84 5.03 9.34
C ARG A 126 26.83 4.71 10.43
N PHE A 127 25.79 3.95 10.10
CA PHE A 127 24.74 3.57 11.03
C PHE A 127 24.96 2.13 11.48
N VAL A 128 24.92 1.92 12.79
CA VAL A 128 25.31 0.67 13.42
C VAL A 128 24.23 0.26 14.41
N ASP A 129 23.88 -1.02 14.41
CA ASP A 129 22.94 -1.57 15.38
C ASP A 129 23.59 -1.82 16.76
N GLU A 130 22.79 -2.32 17.70
CA GLU A 130 23.24 -2.63 19.06
C GLU A 130 24.32 -3.72 19.12
N SER A 131 24.38 -4.61 18.10
CA SER A 131 25.38 -5.68 18.00
C SER A 131 26.73 -5.19 17.46
N GLY A 132 26.78 -3.98 16.91
CA GLY A 132 27.96 -3.45 16.21
C GLY A 132 27.98 -3.76 14.71
N LYS A 133 26.92 -4.33 14.15
CA LYS A 133 26.78 -4.56 12.71
C LYS A 133 26.41 -3.26 12.01
N VAL A 134 27.09 -2.99 10.91
CA VAL A 134 26.73 -1.88 10.02
C VAL A 134 25.43 -2.20 9.31
N LEU A 135 24.46 -1.31 9.45
CA LEU A 135 23.21 -1.39 8.71
C LEU A 135 23.34 -0.64 7.38
N VAL A 136 23.73 0.64 7.44
CA VAL A 136 23.92 1.48 6.26
C VAL A 136 25.16 2.35 6.42
N GLU A 137 25.90 2.56 5.33
CA GLU A 137 27.11 3.38 5.30
C GLU A 137 27.06 4.29 4.08
N GLN A 138 27.37 5.56 4.28
CA GLN A 138 27.37 6.56 3.22
C GLN A 138 28.52 6.31 2.23
N ASP A 139 28.23 6.37 0.93
CA ASP A 139 29.26 6.46 -0.11
C ASP A 139 29.70 7.92 -0.26
N PRO A 140 31.00 8.24 -0.10
CA PRO A 140 31.49 9.62 -0.20
C PRO A 140 31.57 10.15 -1.65
N GLY A 141 31.07 9.41 -2.65
CA GLY A 141 31.14 9.77 -4.07
C GLY A 141 32.53 9.53 -4.64
N ARG A 142 32.74 8.36 -5.26
CA ARG A 142 34.04 8.01 -5.85
C ARG A 142 34.12 8.39 -7.33
N PRO A 143 35.22 9.04 -7.79
CA PRO A 143 35.44 9.24 -9.21
C PRO A 143 35.82 7.94 -9.91
N ASP A 144 35.43 7.81 -11.18
CA ASP A 144 35.93 6.79 -12.10
C ASP A 144 37.32 7.16 -12.65
N ILE A 145 37.86 6.31 -13.54
CA ILE A 145 39.14 6.52 -14.23
C ILE A 145 39.20 7.85 -15.01
N SER A 146 38.05 8.38 -15.45
CA SER A 146 37.97 9.67 -16.15
C SER A 146 37.86 10.87 -15.20
N GLY A 147 37.81 10.64 -13.89
CA GLY A 147 37.61 11.68 -12.88
C GLY A 147 36.15 12.08 -12.67
N ARG A 148 35.20 11.41 -13.32
CA ARG A 148 33.76 11.68 -13.16
C ARG A 148 33.23 10.93 -11.95
N LEU A 149 32.41 11.59 -11.14
CA LEU A 149 31.72 10.93 -10.03
C LEU A 149 30.82 9.82 -10.56
N ARG A 150 30.92 8.64 -9.94
CA ARG A 150 30.03 7.52 -10.22
C ARG A 150 28.64 7.70 -9.60
N THR A 151 28.58 8.45 -8.51
CA THR A 151 27.41 8.68 -7.65
C THR A 151 27.45 10.11 -7.11
N LEU A 152 26.28 10.65 -6.75
CA LEU A 152 26.16 11.96 -6.11
C LEU A 152 26.38 11.81 -4.58
N PRO A 153 27.47 12.33 -4.01
CA PRO A 153 27.73 12.27 -2.56
C PRO A 153 26.76 13.17 -1.80
N PHE A 154 26.59 12.98 -0.49
CA PHE A 154 25.70 13.83 0.33
C PHE A 154 25.91 15.33 0.12
N GLY A 155 24.87 16.03 -0.35
CA GLY A 155 25.04 17.40 -0.83
C GLY A 155 23.82 17.94 -1.57
N ARG A 156 24.05 19.01 -2.34
CA ARG A 156 23.06 19.58 -3.25
C ARG A 156 23.65 19.86 -4.62
N SER A 157 22.75 19.98 -5.58
CA SER A 157 23.03 20.40 -6.94
C SER A 157 22.25 21.67 -7.27
N THR A 158 22.93 22.65 -7.89
CA THR A 158 22.36 23.90 -8.38
C THR A 158 22.51 24.03 -9.90
N VAL A 159 21.62 24.82 -10.52
CA VAL A 159 21.70 25.31 -11.90
C VAL A 159 21.32 26.78 -11.89
N ASP A 160 22.14 27.64 -12.50
CA ASP A 160 21.96 29.09 -12.53
C ASP A 160 21.68 29.71 -11.14
N GLY A 161 22.36 29.21 -10.11
CA GLY A 161 22.20 29.67 -8.72
C GLY A 161 20.95 29.15 -8.00
N THR A 162 20.09 28.38 -8.68
CA THR A 162 18.88 27.77 -8.10
C THR A 162 19.17 26.33 -7.70
N THR A 163 18.78 25.91 -6.49
CA THR A 163 18.84 24.51 -6.08
C THR A 163 17.87 23.68 -6.92
N VAL A 164 18.37 22.61 -7.52
CA VAL A 164 17.56 21.68 -8.33
C VAL A 164 17.27 20.38 -7.59
N ALA A 165 18.20 19.91 -6.75
CA ALA A 165 18.00 18.74 -5.90
C ALA A 165 19.03 18.67 -4.77
N TYR A 166 18.64 18.02 -3.67
CA TYR A 166 19.54 17.44 -2.69
C TYR A 166 19.74 15.95 -2.96
N HIS A 167 20.83 15.39 -2.49
CA HIS A 167 21.17 13.99 -2.77
C HIS A 167 21.94 13.34 -1.63
N GLU A 168 21.78 12.02 -1.52
CA GLU A 168 22.47 11.12 -0.58
C GLU A 168 22.75 9.79 -1.30
N THR A 169 23.86 9.12 -0.95
CA THR A 169 24.20 7.81 -1.51
C THR A 169 24.71 6.88 -0.43
N PHE A 170 24.24 5.64 -0.44
CA PHE A 170 24.67 4.58 0.46
C PHE A 170 25.35 3.43 -0.28
N LEU A 171 26.36 2.83 0.35
CA LEU A 171 26.98 1.60 -0.13
C LEU A 171 25.98 0.44 0.00
N ALA A 172 25.93 -0.40 -1.04
CA ALA A 172 25.09 -1.58 -1.14
C ALA A 172 25.93 -2.83 -1.43
N PRO A 173 26.14 -3.72 -0.44
CA PRO A 173 26.75 -5.02 -0.66
C PRO A 173 26.06 -5.82 -1.78
N ALA A 174 26.83 -6.71 -2.42
CA ALA A 174 26.41 -7.41 -3.64
C ALA A 174 25.17 -8.31 -3.46
N ASP A 175 24.91 -8.77 -2.24
CA ASP A 175 23.85 -9.70 -1.85
C ASP A 175 22.67 -9.02 -1.12
N GLU A 176 22.73 -7.72 -0.89
CA GLU A 176 21.63 -6.95 -0.31
C GLU A 176 20.44 -6.86 -1.26
N VAL A 177 19.24 -7.04 -0.70
CA VAL A 177 17.94 -6.97 -1.40
C VAL A 177 17.18 -5.78 -0.88
N PHE A 178 16.49 -5.08 -1.78
CA PHE A 178 15.70 -3.90 -1.47
C PHE A 178 14.24 -4.11 -1.88
N CYS A 179 13.30 -3.84 -0.98
CA CYS A 179 11.85 -3.98 -1.23
C CYS A 179 11.10 -2.72 -0.75
N GLY A 180 9.80 -2.62 -1.07
CA GLY A 180 8.96 -1.47 -0.71
C GLY A 180 8.64 -0.60 -1.92
N PHE A 181 8.81 0.72 -1.78
CA PHE A 181 8.55 1.75 -2.81
C PHE A 181 7.07 1.97 -3.17
N GLY A 182 6.14 1.52 -2.33
CA GLY A 182 4.71 1.57 -2.57
C GLY A 182 4.20 0.35 -3.33
N GLU A 183 3.11 0.52 -4.07
CA GLU A 183 2.48 -0.53 -4.89
C GLU A 183 3.24 -0.70 -6.22
N SER A 184 4.45 -1.22 -6.14
CA SER A 184 5.27 -1.47 -7.32
C SER A 184 4.97 -2.84 -7.93
N PHE A 185 4.63 -2.86 -9.22
CA PHE A 185 4.29 -4.10 -9.94
C PHE A 185 5.49 -4.84 -10.56
N THR A 186 6.70 -4.26 -10.48
CA THR A 186 7.96 -4.89 -10.92
C THR A 186 8.41 -6.00 -9.95
N PRO A 187 9.46 -6.81 -10.24
CA PRO A 187 9.98 -7.78 -9.28
C PRO A 187 10.18 -7.19 -7.88
N LEU A 188 9.93 -7.98 -6.84
CA LEU A 188 9.93 -7.50 -5.45
C LEU A 188 11.29 -6.94 -5.01
N ASP A 189 12.38 -7.56 -5.46
CA ASP A 189 13.75 -7.05 -5.34
C ASP A 189 13.96 -5.90 -6.33
N LYS A 190 14.14 -4.69 -5.80
CA LYS A 190 14.33 -3.47 -6.60
C LYS A 190 15.78 -3.24 -7.02
N ARG A 191 16.71 -4.12 -6.66
CA ARG A 191 18.08 -4.05 -7.16
C ARG A 191 18.12 -4.05 -8.70
N GLY A 192 18.85 -3.11 -9.28
CA GLY A 192 18.93 -2.85 -10.72
C GLY A 192 17.80 -1.98 -11.27
N GLN A 193 16.96 -1.37 -10.43
CA GLN A 193 15.82 -0.54 -10.84
C GLN A 193 16.02 0.93 -10.42
N ARG A 194 15.24 1.84 -11.05
CA ARG A 194 15.19 3.27 -10.70
C ARG A 194 13.77 3.73 -10.34
N PRO A 195 13.24 3.39 -9.16
CA PRO A 195 11.91 3.84 -8.73
C PRO A 195 11.82 5.36 -8.65
N LEU A 196 10.75 5.92 -9.20
CA LEU A 196 10.42 7.35 -9.13
C LEU A 196 9.13 7.52 -8.33
N MET A 197 9.19 8.25 -7.22
CA MET A 197 8.05 8.47 -6.33
C MET A 197 7.18 9.59 -6.88
N TRP A 198 6.35 9.21 -7.85
CA TRP A 198 5.42 10.08 -8.52
C TRP A 198 4.19 9.29 -8.92
N ASN A 199 3.02 9.71 -8.44
CA ASN A 199 1.79 9.00 -8.74
C ASN A 199 1.44 9.13 -10.23
N PHE A 200 1.04 8.02 -10.81
CA PHE A 200 0.56 7.97 -12.19
C PHE A 200 -0.75 7.22 -12.22
N ASP A 201 -1.67 7.66 -13.08
CA ASP A 201 -2.63 6.71 -13.64
C ASP A 201 -1.82 5.68 -14.45
N ALA A 202 -1.65 4.49 -13.88
CA ALA A 202 -0.75 3.48 -14.41
C ALA A 202 -1.36 2.65 -15.54
N PHE A 203 -2.69 2.78 -15.77
CA PHE A 203 -3.46 2.01 -16.75
C PHE A 203 -3.25 0.48 -16.70
N GLY A 204 -3.01 -0.06 -15.51
CA GLY A 204 -2.77 -1.47 -15.29
C GLY A 204 -1.62 -1.74 -14.34
N ALA A 205 -1.11 -2.97 -14.39
CA ALA A 205 -0.05 -3.47 -13.50
C ALA A 205 1.20 -3.90 -14.26
N GLU A 206 1.28 -3.73 -15.58
CA GLU A 206 2.38 -4.27 -16.39
C GLU A 206 3.46 -3.24 -16.74
N SER A 207 3.52 -2.13 -16.03
CA SER A 207 4.54 -1.10 -16.20
C SER A 207 5.27 -0.75 -14.90
N GLN A 208 6.24 0.16 -14.97
CA GLN A 208 6.94 0.70 -13.80
C GLN A 208 6.15 1.82 -13.09
N ARG A 209 5.04 2.27 -13.68
CA ARG A 209 4.16 3.28 -13.08
C ARG A 209 3.38 2.68 -11.92
N ALA A 210 3.05 3.50 -10.94
CA ALA A 210 2.25 3.11 -9.80
C ALA A 210 1.28 4.23 -9.43
N TYR A 211 0.08 3.81 -9.01
CA TYR A 211 -0.95 4.71 -8.47
C TYR A 211 -0.60 5.21 -7.05
N LYS A 212 0.20 4.40 -6.32
CA LYS A 212 0.48 4.54 -4.89
C LYS A 212 1.99 4.40 -4.64
N ASN A 213 2.72 5.49 -4.73
CA ASN A 213 4.16 5.49 -4.44
C ASN A 213 4.40 5.77 -2.95
N VAL A 214 5.43 5.17 -2.37
CA VAL A 214 5.86 5.49 -1.01
C VAL A 214 7.38 5.64 -1.03
N PRO A 215 7.95 6.82 -0.70
CA PRO A 215 9.40 7.08 -0.70
C PRO A 215 10.10 6.38 0.47
N PHE A 216 9.95 5.05 0.52
CA PHE A 216 10.40 4.16 1.58
C PHE A 216 10.88 2.84 1.00
N TYR A 217 11.98 2.32 1.54
CA TYR A 217 12.42 0.96 1.25
C TYR A 217 12.88 0.20 2.49
N LEU A 218 12.80 -1.12 2.40
CA LEU A 218 13.33 -2.11 3.33
C LEU A 218 14.56 -2.79 2.73
N SER A 219 15.53 -3.12 3.58
CA SER A 219 16.73 -3.87 3.22
C SER A 219 16.80 -5.21 3.94
N SER A 220 17.32 -6.23 3.24
CA SER A 220 17.67 -7.54 3.83
C SER A 220 18.77 -7.48 4.90
N ARG A 221 19.37 -6.30 5.13
CA ARG A 221 20.29 -6.06 6.24
C ARG A 221 19.59 -5.70 7.55
N GLY A 222 18.27 -5.59 7.55
CA GLY A 222 17.47 -5.32 8.76
C GLY A 222 17.37 -3.82 9.06
N TYR A 223 17.17 -3.01 8.03
CA TYR A 223 16.87 -1.58 8.18
C TYR A 223 15.89 -1.13 7.09
N GLY A 224 15.34 0.07 7.24
CA GLY A 224 14.66 0.78 6.17
C GLY A 224 15.04 2.25 6.14
N ILE A 225 14.77 2.91 5.01
CA ILE A 225 14.94 4.36 4.84
C ILE A 225 13.63 4.92 4.30
N VAL A 226 13.11 5.96 4.95
CA VAL A 226 12.01 6.78 4.45
C VAL A 226 12.49 8.20 4.21
N VAL A 227 12.07 8.79 3.09
CA VAL A 227 12.34 10.19 2.73
C VAL A 227 11.04 10.98 2.88
N ASP A 228 11.04 11.99 3.74
CA ASP A 228 9.91 12.91 3.91
C ASP A 228 9.98 13.98 2.81
N SER A 229 9.30 13.74 1.69
CA SER A 229 9.10 14.74 0.63
C SER A 229 7.94 14.34 -0.28
N GLY A 230 7.07 15.30 -0.58
CA GLY A 230 6.02 15.15 -1.59
C GLY A 230 6.48 15.38 -3.04
N MET A 231 7.74 15.79 -3.24
CA MET A 231 8.33 16.06 -4.56
C MET A 231 8.67 14.74 -5.28
N PRO A 232 9.00 14.75 -6.60
CA PRO A 232 9.37 13.54 -7.34
C PRO A 232 10.73 12.97 -6.91
N VAL A 233 10.74 12.25 -5.78
CA VAL A 233 11.94 11.59 -5.24
C VAL A 233 12.35 10.44 -6.15
N GLU A 234 13.59 10.44 -6.62
CA GLU A 234 14.13 9.37 -7.44
C GLU A 234 15.13 8.53 -6.62
N PHE A 235 14.97 7.21 -6.70
CA PHE A 235 15.92 6.25 -6.17
C PHE A 235 16.64 5.58 -7.34
N ASP A 236 17.97 5.50 -7.29
CA ASP A 236 18.75 4.58 -8.11
C ASP A 236 19.20 3.42 -7.23
N VAL A 237 18.52 2.28 -7.37
CA VAL A 237 18.76 1.10 -6.54
C VAL A 237 19.69 0.18 -7.29
N CYS A 238 20.98 0.46 -7.20
CA CYS A 238 22.04 -0.30 -7.85
C CYS A 238 21.92 -0.42 -9.38
N GLN A 239 21.30 0.54 -10.06
CA GLN A 239 21.08 0.50 -11.51
C GLN A 239 22.23 1.15 -12.26
N SER A 240 22.62 2.38 -11.91
CA SER A 240 23.77 3.07 -12.54
C SER A 240 25.10 2.45 -12.11
N THR A 241 25.14 1.87 -10.92
CA THR A 241 26.30 1.20 -10.31
C THR A 241 25.80 0.04 -9.46
N HIS A 242 26.41 -1.14 -9.53
CA HIS A 242 25.97 -2.29 -8.74
C HIS A 242 26.40 -2.25 -7.25
N SER A 243 26.87 -1.11 -6.76
CA SER A 243 27.49 -1.00 -5.44
C SER A 243 26.83 0.02 -4.53
N ASP A 244 25.79 0.72 -4.99
CA ASP A 244 25.28 1.89 -4.29
C ASP A 244 23.75 2.03 -4.47
N VAL A 245 23.10 2.65 -3.49
CA VAL A 245 21.73 3.18 -3.58
C VAL A 245 21.81 4.70 -3.49
N GLN A 246 21.36 5.40 -4.52
CA GLN A 246 21.34 6.87 -4.56
C GLN A 246 19.91 7.39 -4.41
N ILE A 247 19.77 8.49 -3.69
CA ILE A 247 18.52 9.21 -3.46
C ILE A 247 18.68 10.63 -3.99
N VAL A 248 17.75 11.07 -4.84
CA VAL A 248 17.70 12.44 -5.38
C VAL A 248 16.35 13.06 -5.01
N VAL A 249 16.40 14.21 -4.33
CA VAL A 249 15.23 14.90 -3.75
C VAL A 249 15.15 16.33 -4.29
N PRO A 250 14.27 16.61 -5.27
CA PRO A 250 14.08 17.96 -5.82
C PRO A 250 13.18 18.83 -4.93
N ASP A 251 13.61 19.05 -3.69
CA ASP A 251 12.91 19.80 -2.65
C ASP A 251 13.87 20.85 -2.03
N ASP A 252 13.41 21.62 -1.06
CA ASP A 252 14.21 22.66 -0.39
C ASP A 252 15.22 22.11 0.63
N LEU A 253 15.09 20.83 0.95
CA LEU A 253 16.00 20.04 1.78
C LEU A 253 15.90 18.55 1.40
N ILE A 254 16.88 17.76 1.85
CA ILE A 254 16.69 16.32 2.01
C ILE A 254 16.42 16.03 3.49
N ASP A 255 15.35 15.27 3.76
CA ASP A 255 14.92 14.86 5.10
C ASP A 255 14.61 13.37 5.07
N TYR A 256 15.48 12.56 5.68
CA TYR A 256 15.31 11.11 5.68
C TYR A 256 15.52 10.51 7.06
N TYR A 257 14.96 9.31 7.26
CA TYR A 257 15.01 8.59 8.51
C TYR A 257 15.58 7.19 8.26
N VAL A 258 16.56 6.81 9.06
CA VAL A 258 17.08 5.44 9.12
C VAL A 258 16.33 4.71 10.23
N LEU A 259 15.64 3.63 9.85
CA LEU A 259 14.82 2.81 10.73
C LEU A 259 15.54 1.47 10.95
N ALA A 260 16.02 1.20 12.15
CA ALA A 260 16.65 -0.08 12.46
C ALA A 260 15.62 -1.23 12.48
N GLY A 261 16.11 -2.47 12.40
CA GLY A 261 15.34 -3.71 12.53
C GLY A 261 15.31 -4.30 13.96
N PRO A 262 15.31 -5.64 14.11
CA PRO A 262 16.15 -6.57 13.34
C PRO A 262 15.52 -7.15 12.07
N GLY A 263 14.22 -7.03 11.85
CA GLY A 263 13.52 -7.57 10.67
C GLY A 263 12.39 -6.66 10.17
N PRO A 264 11.72 -7.02 9.06
CA PRO A 264 10.74 -6.16 8.39
C PRO A 264 9.60 -5.67 9.29
N GLU A 265 9.00 -6.51 10.14
CA GLU A 265 7.89 -6.09 11.01
C GLU A 265 8.28 -4.91 11.92
N GLN A 266 9.49 -4.96 12.51
CA GLN A 266 9.94 -3.91 13.41
C GLN A 266 10.24 -2.61 12.67
N VAL A 267 10.74 -2.70 11.44
CA VAL A 267 10.97 -1.52 10.59
C VAL A 267 9.64 -0.89 10.18
N LEU A 268 8.65 -1.69 9.79
CA LEU A 268 7.30 -1.21 9.46
C LEU A 268 6.62 -0.58 10.68
N ALA A 269 6.74 -1.17 11.86
CA ALA A 269 6.21 -0.58 13.09
C ALA A 269 6.86 0.78 13.43
N ARG A 270 8.15 0.96 13.10
CA ARG A 270 8.84 2.26 13.24
C ARG A 270 8.39 3.26 12.17
N LEU A 271 8.10 2.81 10.94
CA LEU A 271 7.48 3.64 9.91
C LEU A 271 6.12 4.16 10.38
N ASP A 272 5.25 3.30 10.92
CA ASP A 272 3.97 3.71 11.50
C ASP A 272 4.13 4.74 12.62
N GLY A 273 5.14 4.56 13.46
CA GLY A 273 5.45 5.49 14.56
C GLY A 273 5.90 6.87 14.07
N LEU A 274 6.36 6.98 12.83
CA LEU A 274 6.68 8.24 12.17
C LEU A 274 5.48 8.81 11.41
N THR A 275 4.63 7.98 10.82
CA THR A 275 3.52 8.44 9.98
C THR A 275 2.18 8.32 10.72
N CYS A 276 1.60 7.13 10.73
CA CYS A 276 0.34 6.80 11.37
C CYS A 276 0.15 5.28 11.41
N LYS A 277 -0.79 4.82 12.24
CA LYS A 277 -1.25 3.43 12.25
C LYS A 277 -2.31 3.19 11.16
N PRO A 278 -2.36 1.99 10.56
CA PRO A 278 -3.46 1.64 9.67
C PRO A 278 -4.81 1.65 10.39
N GLU A 279 -5.84 2.20 9.75
CA GLU A 279 -7.22 2.17 10.30
C GLU A 279 -7.87 0.81 9.97
N LEU A 280 -8.38 0.11 10.99
CA LEU A 280 -9.07 -1.18 10.79
C LEU A 280 -10.39 -0.97 10.03
N PRO A 281 -10.59 -1.60 8.86
CA PRO A 281 -11.89 -1.56 8.18
C PRO A 281 -13.00 -2.19 9.02
N PRO A 282 -14.27 -1.75 8.84
CA PRO A 282 -15.42 -2.46 9.38
C PRO A 282 -15.42 -3.93 8.99
N LYS A 283 -15.93 -4.81 9.87
CA LYS A 283 -15.90 -6.26 9.66
C LYS A 283 -16.58 -6.70 8.36
N TRP A 284 -17.70 -6.07 7.98
CA TRP A 284 -18.41 -6.34 6.72
C TRP A 284 -17.56 -6.06 5.47
N ALA A 285 -16.55 -5.17 5.56
CA ALA A 285 -15.69 -4.83 4.42
C ALA A 285 -14.83 -6.02 3.98
N PHE A 286 -14.57 -6.97 4.87
CA PHE A 286 -13.86 -8.20 4.57
C PHE A 286 -14.75 -9.23 3.86
N GLY A 287 -16.06 -9.00 3.74
CA GLY A 287 -16.94 -9.76 2.84
C GLY A 287 -16.58 -9.57 1.37
N ALA A 288 -17.32 -10.24 0.48
CA ALA A 288 -17.17 -10.04 -0.95
C ALA A 288 -17.89 -8.77 -1.41
N TRP A 289 -17.26 -8.08 -2.36
CA TRP A 289 -17.82 -6.92 -3.03
C TRP A 289 -18.15 -7.30 -4.47
N ILE A 290 -19.38 -7.08 -4.92
CA ILE A 290 -19.79 -7.31 -6.32
C ILE A 290 -20.21 -5.99 -6.93
N SER A 291 -19.57 -5.63 -8.03
CA SER A 291 -19.83 -4.40 -8.75
C SER A 291 -20.74 -4.59 -9.96
N SER A 292 -21.42 -3.52 -10.37
CA SER A 292 -21.99 -3.39 -11.71
C SER A 292 -20.97 -3.57 -12.84
N GLY A 293 -19.69 -3.30 -12.57
CA GLY A 293 -18.67 -3.04 -13.58
C GLY A 293 -18.83 -1.66 -14.22
N PHE A 294 -17.97 -1.35 -15.19
CA PHE A 294 -17.98 -0.08 -15.93
C PHE A 294 -19.08 -0.06 -17.00
N PHE A 295 -20.33 -0.20 -16.56
CA PHE A 295 -21.52 -0.29 -17.40
C PHE A 295 -22.63 0.64 -16.93
N ARG A 296 -23.53 0.99 -17.84
CA ARG A 296 -24.79 1.63 -17.47
C ARG A 296 -25.55 0.72 -16.49
N ASP A 297 -25.93 1.31 -15.37
CA ASP A 297 -26.71 0.64 -14.34
C ASP A 297 -28.02 1.40 -14.08
N SER A 298 -28.90 0.81 -13.29
CA SER A 298 -30.16 1.42 -12.89
C SER A 298 -30.65 0.82 -11.58
N GLN A 299 -31.61 1.49 -10.94
CA GLN A 299 -32.23 0.99 -9.72
C GLN A 299 -32.78 -0.44 -9.88
N GLU A 300 -33.46 -0.73 -10.99
CA GLU A 300 -34.00 -2.06 -11.27
C GLU A 300 -32.90 -3.12 -11.38
N ARG A 301 -31.80 -2.80 -12.08
CA ARG A 301 -30.66 -3.72 -12.28
C ARG A 301 -29.93 -4.00 -10.98
N VAL A 302 -29.73 -2.99 -10.13
CA VAL A 302 -29.10 -3.15 -8.82
C VAL A 302 -29.93 -4.10 -7.94
N LEU A 303 -31.25 -3.90 -7.87
CA LEU A 303 -32.14 -4.78 -7.11
C LEU A 303 -32.20 -6.20 -7.69
N ALA A 304 -32.16 -6.34 -9.02
CA ALA A 304 -32.09 -7.65 -9.67
C ALA A 304 -30.78 -8.40 -9.36
N ARG A 305 -29.65 -7.70 -9.37
CA ARG A 305 -28.33 -8.23 -8.95
C ARG A 305 -28.38 -8.73 -7.51
N ALA A 306 -28.89 -7.92 -6.58
CA ALA A 306 -29.05 -8.28 -5.17
C ALA A 306 -29.88 -9.56 -4.99
N ARG A 307 -31.06 -9.64 -5.64
CA ARG A 307 -31.91 -10.83 -5.62
C ARG A 307 -31.22 -12.06 -6.19
N THR A 308 -30.44 -11.90 -7.25
CA THR A 308 -29.72 -13.00 -7.91
C THR A 308 -28.63 -13.57 -7.00
N ILE A 309 -27.85 -12.70 -6.36
CA ILE A 309 -26.83 -13.07 -5.36
C ILE A 309 -27.45 -13.93 -4.25
N ARG A 310 -28.55 -13.46 -3.65
CA ARG A 310 -29.23 -14.19 -2.56
C ARG A 310 -29.88 -15.49 -3.04
N THR A 311 -30.56 -15.47 -4.19
CA THR A 311 -31.21 -16.68 -4.75
C THR A 311 -30.20 -17.79 -5.07
N LYS A 312 -28.98 -17.43 -5.48
CA LYS A 312 -27.90 -18.37 -5.80
C LYS A 312 -27.04 -18.74 -4.58
N GLY A 313 -27.29 -18.15 -3.40
CA GLY A 313 -26.50 -18.40 -2.19
C GLY A 313 -25.03 -18.02 -2.35
N ILE A 314 -24.78 -16.88 -3.00
CA ILE A 314 -23.45 -16.30 -3.19
C ILE A 314 -23.15 -15.40 -1.99
N PRO A 315 -22.12 -15.71 -1.17
CA PRO A 315 -21.71 -14.83 -0.07
C PRO A 315 -21.29 -13.46 -0.59
N CYS A 316 -21.91 -12.40 -0.11
CA CYS A 316 -21.64 -11.02 -0.54
C CYS A 316 -22.23 -10.00 0.45
N ASP A 317 -21.41 -9.02 0.80
CA ASP A 317 -21.73 -7.98 1.79
C ASP A 317 -21.91 -6.61 1.14
N VAL A 318 -21.24 -6.34 0.01
CA VAL A 318 -21.19 -5.00 -0.58
C VAL A 318 -21.54 -5.00 -2.06
N LEU A 319 -22.48 -4.14 -2.44
CA LEU A 319 -22.75 -3.80 -3.83
C LEU A 319 -22.06 -2.49 -4.18
N HIS A 320 -21.20 -2.53 -5.20
CA HIS A 320 -20.53 -1.35 -5.72
C HIS A 320 -21.20 -0.84 -7.00
N LEU A 321 -21.70 0.39 -6.96
CA LEU A 321 -22.27 1.07 -8.11
C LEU A 321 -21.19 1.97 -8.72
N ASP A 322 -20.79 1.65 -9.94
CA ASP A 322 -19.78 2.40 -10.68
C ASP A 322 -20.35 3.68 -11.29
N THR A 323 -19.54 4.45 -12.02
CA THR A 323 -19.79 5.78 -12.59
C THR A 323 -21.25 6.15 -12.94
N PHE A 324 -21.99 5.25 -13.58
CA PHE A 324 -23.36 5.47 -14.08
C PHE A 324 -24.47 5.54 -13.02
N TRP A 325 -24.15 5.53 -11.72
CA TRP A 325 -25.12 6.02 -10.72
C TRP A 325 -25.38 7.53 -10.86
N GLN A 326 -24.45 8.25 -11.49
CA GLN A 326 -24.52 9.65 -11.88
C GLN A 326 -24.84 9.80 -13.37
N ALA A 327 -25.33 10.97 -13.77
CA ALA A 327 -25.65 11.22 -15.18
C ALA A 327 -24.42 11.10 -16.10
N ASP A 328 -24.60 10.43 -17.23
CA ASP A 328 -23.55 10.21 -18.23
C ASP A 328 -22.95 11.55 -18.71
N GLY A 329 -21.62 11.65 -18.68
CA GLY A 329 -20.86 12.86 -19.03
C GLY A 329 -20.81 13.94 -17.95
N HIS A 330 -21.46 13.78 -16.80
CA HIS A 330 -21.44 14.77 -15.69
C HIS A 330 -20.55 14.37 -14.51
N TRP A 331 -19.75 13.31 -14.63
CA TRP A 331 -18.98 12.78 -13.51
C TRP A 331 -17.86 13.74 -13.04
N SER A 332 -17.55 13.86 -11.75
CA SER A 332 -18.26 13.30 -10.59
C SER A 332 -19.14 14.37 -9.90
N GLU A 333 -20.33 14.68 -10.46
CA GLU A 333 -21.27 15.65 -9.87
C GLU A 333 -21.84 15.29 -8.49
N LEU A 334 -21.65 14.04 -8.05
CA LEU A 334 -22.08 13.49 -6.76
C LEU A 334 -23.61 13.64 -6.53
N ARG A 335 -24.38 13.39 -7.58
CA ARG A 335 -25.85 13.39 -7.58
C ARG A 335 -26.34 12.16 -8.35
N TRP A 336 -27.40 11.54 -7.86
CA TRP A 336 -28.06 10.43 -8.54
C TRP A 336 -28.62 10.89 -9.89
N ASP A 337 -28.46 10.08 -10.93
CA ASP A 337 -29.22 10.25 -12.16
C ASP A 337 -30.71 9.97 -11.86
N PRO A 338 -31.61 10.99 -11.91
CA PRO A 338 -33.00 10.82 -11.53
C PRO A 338 -33.80 9.94 -12.50
N VAL A 339 -33.27 9.69 -13.71
CA VAL A 339 -33.89 8.80 -14.70
C VAL A 339 -33.53 7.34 -14.41
N ALA A 340 -32.25 7.05 -14.17
CA ALA A 340 -31.79 5.69 -13.89
C ALA A 340 -32.08 5.24 -12.45
N PHE A 341 -32.12 6.18 -11.50
CA PHE A 341 -32.35 5.96 -10.07
C PHE A 341 -33.45 6.90 -9.55
N PRO A 342 -34.73 6.63 -9.87
CA PRO A 342 -35.85 7.50 -9.50
C PRO A 342 -36.17 7.52 -7.99
N ASP A 343 -35.81 6.47 -7.24
CA ASP A 343 -36.00 6.36 -5.79
C ASP A 343 -34.79 5.68 -5.12
N PRO A 344 -33.65 6.39 -5.02
CA PRO A 344 -32.43 5.82 -4.44
C PRO A 344 -32.61 5.47 -2.95
N ALA A 345 -33.39 6.24 -2.20
CA ALA A 345 -33.62 5.96 -0.77
C ALA A 345 -34.39 4.65 -0.57
N GLY A 346 -35.45 4.41 -1.35
CA GLY A 346 -36.17 3.13 -1.32
C GLY A 346 -35.30 1.95 -1.76
N MET A 347 -34.48 2.14 -2.80
CA MET A 347 -33.51 1.12 -3.23
C MET A 347 -32.51 0.76 -2.12
N LEU A 348 -31.90 1.76 -1.48
CA LEU A 348 -30.92 1.55 -0.40
C LEU A 348 -31.56 0.81 0.79
N ALA A 349 -32.80 1.13 1.14
CA ALA A 349 -33.53 0.43 2.20
C ALA A 349 -33.77 -1.05 1.85
N GLU A 350 -34.24 -1.37 0.63
CA GLU A 350 -34.46 -2.76 0.19
C GLU A 350 -33.14 -3.58 0.14
N LEU A 351 -32.03 -2.93 -0.20
CA LEU A 351 -30.70 -3.57 -0.18
C LEU A 351 -30.24 -3.85 1.26
N ALA A 352 -30.45 -2.90 2.18
CA ALA A 352 -30.11 -3.06 3.58
C ALA A 352 -30.92 -4.20 4.24
N GLU A 353 -32.20 -4.37 3.91
CA GLU A 353 -33.03 -5.49 4.37
C GLU A 353 -32.48 -6.87 3.94
N GLN A 354 -31.76 -6.91 2.81
CA GLN A 354 -31.07 -8.11 2.32
C GLN A 354 -29.62 -8.24 2.86
N GLY A 355 -29.21 -7.36 3.77
CA GLY A 355 -27.87 -7.36 4.37
C GLY A 355 -26.77 -6.79 3.49
N PHE A 356 -27.10 -6.03 2.44
CA PHE A 356 -26.10 -5.36 1.61
C PHE A 356 -25.75 -3.97 2.11
N ARG A 357 -24.47 -3.62 2.01
CA ARG A 357 -23.96 -2.25 2.05
C ARG A 357 -23.77 -1.74 0.62
N VAL A 358 -23.85 -0.42 0.44
CA VAL A 358 -23.67 0.20 -0.88
C VAL A 358 -22.45 1.10 -0.90
N CYS A 359 -21.59 0.85 -1.88
CA CYS A 359 -20.43 1.67 -2.21
C CYS A 359 -20.67 2.43 -3.52
N LEU A 360 -20.50 3.75 -3.52
CA LEU A 360 -20.59 4.57 -4.73
C LEU A 360 -19.20 4.94 -5.27
N TRP A 361 -19.04 4.86 -6.59
CA TRP A 361 -17.89 5.41 -7.30
C TRP A 361 -17.88 6.94 -7.25
N MET A 362 -16.69 7.53 -7.10
CA MET A 362 -16.48 8.96 -7.27
C MET A 362 -15.01 9.27 -7.54
N ASN A 363 -14.72 10.48 -8.01
CA ASN A 363 -13.36 11.00 -8.13
C ASN A 363 -13.35 12.50 -7.76
N PRO A 364 -12.18 13.14 -7.59
CA PRO A 364 -12.09 14.54 -7.19
C PRO A 364 -12.11 15.51 -8.39
N TYR A 365 -12.68 15.08 -9.52
CA TYR A 365 -12.74 15.85 -10.75
C TYR A 365 -14.21 16.06 -11.15
N ILE A 366 -14.55 17.26 -11.60
CA ILE A 366 -15.92 17.60 -12.00
C ILE A 366 -15.92 17.92 -13.49
N SER A 367 -16.64 17.13 -14.28
CA SER A 367 -16.84 17.36 -15.71
C SER A 367 -17.31 18.78 -15.98
N HIS A 368 -16.70 19.45 -16.96
CA HIS A 368 -17.08 20.79 -17.37
C HIS A 368 -18.51 20.91 -17.93
N LEU A 369 -19.17 19.77 -18.20
CA LEU A 369 -20.57 19.72 -18.62
C LEU A 369 -21.56 19.64 -17.44
N SER A 370 -21.08 19.32 -16.23
CA SER A 370 -21.94 19.21 -15.06
C SER A 370 -22.42 20.59 -14.57
N PRO A 371 -23.67 20.72 -14.12
CA PRO A 371 -24.11 21.90 -13.37
C PRO A 371 -23.27 22.19 -12.12
N ALA A 372 -22.73 21.15 -11.48
CA ALA A 372 -21.84 21.31 -10.33
C ALA A 372 -20.51 21.99 -10.69
N PHE A 373 -20.06 21.88 -11.95
CA PHE A 373 -18.88 22.58 -12.41
C PHE A 373 -19.10 24.09 -12.45
N ALA A 374 -20.23 24.55 -13.00
CA ALA A 374 -20.53 25.97 -13.05
C ALA A 374 -20.60 26.58 -11.64
N GLU A 375 -21.28 25.89 -10.71
CA GLU A 375 -21.35 26.25 -9.28
C GLU A 375 -19.95 26.39 -8.65
N ALA A 376 -19.09 25.38 -8.83
CA ALA A 376 -17.74 25.37 -8.27
C ALA A 376 -16.79 26.38 -8.96
N ALA A 377 -16.94 26.60 -10.27
CA ALA A 377 -16.14 27.56 -11.01
C ALA A 377 -16.45 29.01 -10.58
N ASP A 378 -17.74 29.36 -10.45
CA ASP A 378 -18.18 30.67 -9.98
C ASP A 378 -17.70 30.96 -8.54
N ALA A 379 -17.63 29.92 -7.70
CA ALA A 379 -17.14 30.02 -6.33
C ALA A 379 -15.60 29.94 -6.20
N GLY A 380 -14.87 29.66 -7.29
CA GLY A 380 -13.41 29.54 -7.29
C GLY A 380 -12.87 28.30 -6.57
N TYR A 381 -13.58 27.17 -6.67
CA TYR A 381 -13.26 25.92 -5.96
C TYR A 381 -12.33 24.97 -6.72
N PHE A 382 -11.88 25.32 -7.92
CA PHE A 382 -10.96 24.51 -8.71
C PHE A 382 -9.53 25.04 -8.66
N LEU A 383 -8.57 24.14 -8.89
CA LEU A 383 -7.20 24.50 -9.23
C LEU A 383 -7.19 25.43 -10.44
N LYS A 384 -6.18 26.29 -10.50
CA LYS A 384 -6.03 27.29 -11.58
C LYS A 384 -4.80 27.01 -12.41
N ASN A 385 -4.78 27.52 -13.64
CA ASN A 385 -3.55 27.65 -14.42
C ASN A 385 -2.76 28.90 -13.98
N ARG A 386 -1.59 29.12 -14.59
CA ARG A 386 -0.72 30.27 -14.28
C ARG A 386 -1.35 31.62 -14.66
N ASP A 387 -2.31 31.63 -15.57
CA ASP A 387 -3.05 32.83 -15.99
C ASP A 387 -4.23 33.14 -15.03
N GLY A 388 -4.48 32.27 -14.04
CA GLY A 388 -5.52 32.43 -13.03
C GLY A 388 -6.90 31.90 -13.45
N GLU A 389 -6.99 31.21 -14.59
CA GLU A 389 -8.20 30.57 -15.08
C GLU A 389 -8.37 29.18 -14.47
N VAL A 390 -9.60 28.65 -14.45
CA VAL A 390 -9.88 27.28 -13.97
C VAL A 390 -9.08 26.28 -14.81
N TYR A 391 -8.37 25.38 -14.14
CA TYR A 391 -7.64 24.30 -14.80
C TYR A 391 -8.61 23.19 -15.21
N VAL A 392 -8.88 23.07 -16.51
CA VAL A 392 -9.72 22.01 -17.09
C VAL A 392 -8.82 21.02 -17.82
N ALA A 393 -8.75 19.78 -17.32
CA ALA A 393 -7.84 18.74 -17.80
C ALA A 393 -8.60 17.56 -18.41
N ASP A 394 -8.03 16.93 -19.43
CA ASP A 394 -8.53 15.69 -20.04
C ASP A 394 -8.14 14.45 -19.20
N VAL A 395 -8.54 14.46 -17.93
CA VAL A 395 -8.21 13.41 -16.93
C VAL A 395 -8.72 12.02 -17.29
N TRP A 396 -9.59 11.90 -18.30
CA TRP A 396 -10.17 10.67 -18.82
C TRP A 396 -9.57 10.22 -20.16
N HIS A 397 -8.47 10.86 -20.58
CA HIS A 397 -7.67 10.45 -21.74
C HIS A 397 -8.48 10.37 -23.04
N GLY A 398 -9.36 11.35 -23.26
CA GLY A 398 -10.21 11.45 -24.44
C GLY A 398 -11.45 10.54 -24.43
N SER A 399 -11.63 9.71 -23.40
CA SER A 399 -12.78 8.80 -23.29
C SER A 399 -14.04 9.49 -22.78
N TYR A 400 -13.88 10.56 -21.99
CA TYR A 400 -14.98 11.32 -21.37
C TYR A 400 -14.66 12.82 -21.34
N PRO A 401 -15.66 13.68 -21.06
CA PRO A 401 -15.45 15.13 -21.01
C PRO A 401 -14.33 15.56 -20.05
N ALA A 402 -13.57 16.58 -20.45
CA ALA A 402 -12.56 17.20 -19.61
C ALA A 402 -13.17 17.75 -18.30
N SER A 403 -12.38 17.82 -17.24
CA SER A 403 -12.86 18.11 -15.90
C SER A 403 -12.03 19.16 -15.19
N GLY A 404 -12.68 19.95 -14.33
CA GLY A 404 -12.00 20.77 -13.33
C GLY A 404 -11.52 19.91 -12.17
N ILE A 405 -10.39 20.28 -11.56
CA ILE A 405 -9.79 19.57 -10.43
C ILE A 405 -10.09 20.34 -9.14
N VAL A 406 -10.81 19.73 -8.19
CA VAL A 406 -11.22 20.41 -6.95
C VAL A 406 -10.00 20.79 -6.11
N ASP A 407 -9.94 22.03 -5.63
CA ASP A 407 -8.82 22.50 -4.84
C ASP A 407 -9.05 22.26 -3.34
N PHE A 408 -8.57 21.12 -2.83
CA PHE A 408 -8.70 20.80 -1.41
C PHE A 408 -7.80 21.65 -0.48
N THR A 409 -6.96 22.54 -1.01
CA THR A 409 -6.25 23.55 -0.21
C THR A 409 -7.12 24.77 0.06
N ASN A 410 -8.23 24.93 -0.67
CA ASN A 410 -9.27 25.91 -0.39
C ASN A 410 -10.27 25.34 0.63
N PRO A 411 -10.36 25.90 1.85
CA PRO A 411 -11.27 25.37 2.88
C PRO A 411 -12.75 25.43 2.48
N ASP A 412 -13.16 26.40 1.66
CA ASP A 412 -14.54 26.51 1.20
C ASP A 412 -14.87 25.43 0.15
N ALA A 413 -13.92 25.12 -0.73
CA ALA A 413 -14.06 24.03 -1.71
C ALA A 413 -14.12 22.66 -1.00
N ALA A 414 -13.28 22.46 0.01
CA ALA A 414 -13.31 21.27 0.85
C ALA A 414 -14.66 21.13 1.58
N ALA A 415 -15.17 22.21 2.19
CA ALA A 415 -16.47 22.22 2.86
C ALA A 415 -17.64 21.92 1.89
N TRP A 416 -17.60 22.49 0.69
CA TRP A 416 -18.58 22.23 -0.36
C TRP A 416 -18.60 20.76 -0.77
N PHE A 417 -17.43 20.21 -1.12
CA PHE A 417 -17.32 18.82 -1.55
C PHE A 417 -17.74 17.84 -0.44
N ARG A 418 -17.35 18.14 0.80
CA ARG A 418 -17.81 17.42 2.00
C ARG A 418 -19.33 17.41 2.13
N GLY A 419 -20.00 18.53 1.83
CA GLY A 419 -21.47 18.62 1.84
C GLY A 419 -22.13 17.72 0.79
N LEU A 420 -21.53 17.56 -0.38
CA LEU A 420 -22.01 16.64 -1.42
C LEU A 420 -22.01 15.19 -0.93
N LEU A 421 -20.92 14.77 -0.28
CA LEU A 421 -20.74 13.42 0.25
C LEU A 421 -21.65 13.13 1.44
N LYS A 422 -21.72 14.07 2.39
CA LYS A 422 -22.54 13.95 3.61
C LYS A 422 -23.99 13.60 3.27
N ARG A 423 -24.56 14.28 2.27
CA ARG A 423 -25.93 14.02 1.80
C ARG A 423 -26.13 12.58 1.31
N LEU A 424 -25.16 12.00 0.61
CA LEU A 424 -25.26 10.62 0.10
C LEU A 424 -25.14 9.60 1.23
N LEU A 425 -24.24 9.84 2.19
CA LEU A 425 -24.12 9.01 3.40
C LEU A 425 -25.41 9.05 4.24
N GLU A 426 -26.00 10.24 4.44
CA GLU A 426 -27.27 10.42 5.15
C GLU A 426 -28.46 9.72 4.46
N GLN A 427 -28.35 9.41 3.16
CA GLN A 427 -29.36 8.63 2.42
C GLN A 427 -29.22 7.11 2.62
N GLY A 428 -28.11 6.63 3.21
CA GLY A 428 -27.84 5.20 3.43
C GLY A 428 -26.73 4.60 2.57
N VAL A 429 -25.95 5.42 1.84
CA VAL A 429 -24.68 4.97 1.27
C VAL A 429 -23.69 4.70 2.40
N GLU A 430 -22.96 3.60 2.36
CA GLU A 430 -22.06 3.20 3.44
C GLU A 430 -20.63 3.74 3.23
N VAL A 431 -20.15 3.76 1.99
CA VAL A 431 -18.73 4.03 1.68
C VAL A 431 -18.55 4.53 0.24
N PHE A 432 -17.41 5.15 -0.05
CA PHE A 432 -17.04 5.61 -1.39
C PHE A 432 -15.80 4.90 -1.93
N LYS A 433 -15.82 4.59 -3.24
CA LYS A 433 -14.61 4.31 -4.01
C LYS A 433 -14.01 5.64 -4.44
N THR A 434 -12.91 6.02 -3.81
CA THR A 434 -12.14 7.23 -4.10
C THR A 434 -11.19 6.96 -5.26
N ASP A 435 -11.73 7.11 -6.47
CA ASP A 435 -11.02 6.87 -7.71
C ASP A 435 -10.15 8.08 -8.12
N PHE A 436 -9.16 7.83 -8.97
CA PHE A 436 -8.17 8.81 -9.42
C PHE A 436 -7.34 9.48 -8.30
N ALA A 437 -7.15 10.81 -8.40
CA ALA A 437 -6.29 11.67 -7.60
C ALA A 437 -4.79 11.63 -7.93
N GLU A 438 -4.35 10.88 -8.94
CA GLU A 438 -2.96 10.88 -9.42
C GLU A 438 -2.66 12.08 -10.34
N GLY A 439 -3.67 12.61 -11.03
CA GLY A 439 -3.48 13.48 -12.20
C GLY A 439 -3.35 14.98 -11.93
N VAL A 440 -2.70 15.45 -10.86
CA VAL A 440 -2.54 16.91 -10.63
C VAL A 440 -1.45 17.48 -11.57
N PRO A 441 -1.79 18.38 -12.51
CA PRO A 441 -0.83 18.89 -13.50
C PRO A 441 0.27 19.75 -12.85
N ALA A 442 1.52 19.54 -13.23
CA ALA A 442 2.69 20.24 -12.67
C ALA A 442 2.60 21.78 -12.72
N ASP A 443 1.94 22.34 -13.73
CA ASP A 443 1.81 23.78 -13.95
C ASP A 443 0.55 24.41 -13.34
N SER A 444 -0.28 23.62 -12.64
CA SER A 444 -1.41 24.14 -11.87
C SER A 444 -0.96 24.96 -10.66
N VAL A 445 -1.86 25.81 -10.16
CA VAL A 445 -1.67 26.67 -9.00
C VAL A 445 -2.88 26.49 -8.07
N ALA A 446 -2.59 26.13 -6.82
CA ALA A 446 -3.59 25.94 -5.76
C ALA A 446 -3.83 27.24 -4.97
N PHE A 447 -4.93 27.28 -4.23
CA PHE A 447 -5.40 28.40 -3.41
C PHE A 447 -4.38 28.82 -2.36
N ASN A 448 -3.69 27.86 -1.73
CA ASN A 448 -2.60 28.13 -0.78
C ASN A 448 -1.26 28.53 -1.45
N GLY A 449 -1.28 28.75 -2.77
CA GLY A 449 -0.13 29.15 -3.59
C GLY A 449 0.87 28.02 -3.88
N MET A 450 0.52 26.76 -3.63
CA MET A 450 1.34 25.63 -4.07
C MET A 450 1.21 25.46 -5.58
N THR A 451 2.31 25.10 -6.23
CA THR A 451 2.32 24.61 -7.60
C THR A 451 1.82 23.17 -7.65
N GLY A 452 1.37 22.74 -8.82
CA GLY A 452 0.98 21.36 -9.04
C GLY A 452 2.07 20.36 -8.73
N VAL A 453 3.35 20.70 -8.96
CA VAL A 453 4.48 19.83 -8.59
C VAL A 453 4.53 19.55 -7.09
N GLU A 454 4.34 20.59 -6.27
CA GLU A 454 4.37 20.48 -4.81
C GLU A 454 3.13 19.75 -4.26
N LEU A 455 1.99 19.89 -4.95
CA LEU A 455 0.73 19.32 -4.53
C LEU A 455 0.54 17.87 -5.01
N HIS A 456 1.16 17.47 -6.12
CA HIS A 456 0.83 16.26 -6.87
C HIS A 456 0.69 14.99 -6.04
N ASN A 457 1.75 14.58 -5.34
CA ASN A 457 1.74 13.34 -4.56
C ASN A 457 0.90 13.46 -3.27
N VAL A 458 0.72 14.67 -2.73
CA VAL A 458 -0.01 14.88 -1.47
C VAL A 458 -1.49 15.19 -1.67
N TYR A 459 -1.92 15.51 -2.89
CA TYR A 459 -3.31 15.76 -3.25
C TYR A 459 -4.22 14.59 -2.92
N THR A 460 -3.75 13.37 -3.23
CA THR A 460 -4.47 12.14 -2.90
C THR A 460 -4.71 11.98 -1.40
N LEU A 461 -3.77 12.43 -0.56
CA LEU A 461 -3.93 12.36 0.89
C LEU A 461 -5.01 13.34 1.37
N LEU A 462 -5.02 14.58 0.86
CA LEU A 462 -6.04 15.58 1.18
C LEU A 462 -7.44 15.10 0.78
N PHE A 463 -7.54 14.52 -0.42
CA PHE A 463 -8.79 13.97 -0.94
C PHE A 463 -9.31 12.81 -0.07
N ASN A 464 -8.47 11.81 0.20
CA ASN A 464 -8.89 10.65 0.98
C ASN A 464 -9.12 10.99 2.47
N ASP A 465 -8.38 11.95 3.05
CA ASP A 465 -8.65 12.45 4.41
C ASP A 465 -10.05 13.06 4.51
N LEU A 466 -10.41 13.93 3.57
CA LEU A 466 -11.74 14.56 3.55
C LEU A 466 -12.86 13.51 3.45
N VAL A 467 -12.71 12.52 2.57
CA VAL A 467 -13.71 11.46 2.38
C VAL A 467 -13.78 10.55 3.60
N ALA A 468 -12.64 10.15 4.17
CA ALA A 468 -12.59 9.36 5.40
C ALA A 468 -13.25 10.10 6.57
N ASP A 469 -12.98 11.39 6.74
CA ASP A 469 -13.52 12.19 7.84
C ASP A 469 -15.03 12.35 7.78
N VAL A 470 -15.60 12.62 6.60
CA VAL A 470 -17.06 12.71 6.45
C VAL A 470 -17.73 11.35 6.60
N THR A 471 -17.09 10.28 6.12
CA THR A 471 -17.59 8.91 6.31
C THR A 471 -17.59 8.54 7.80
N ARG A 472 -16.55 8.92 8.55
CA ARG A 472 -16.45 8.68 9.99
C ARG A 472 -17.52 9.44 10.76
N GLU A 473 -17.82 10.68 10.38
CA GLU A 473 -18.88 11.47 11.01
C GLU A 473 -20.27 10.85 10.84
N VAL A 474 -20.59 10.32 9.65
CA VAL A 474 -21.96 9.90 9.32
C VAL A 474 -22.17 8.39 9.47
N ALA A 475 -21.23 7.57 9.02
CA ALA A 475 -21.30 6.11 9.00
C ALA A 475 -20.52 5.43 10.15
N GLY A 476 -19.72 6.18 10.92
CA GLY A 476 -19.01 5.68 12.10
C GLY A 476 -17.69 4.96 11.81
N HIS A 477 -17.19 5.01 10.57
CA HIS A 477 -15.87 4.48 10.18
C HIS A 477 -15.16 5.39 9.16
N GLY A 478 -13.83 5.40 9.12
CA GLY A 478 -13.05 6.17 8.15
C GLY A 478 -12.73 5.45 6.84
N MET A 479 -13.34 4.27 6.60
CA MET A 479 -13.03 3.48 5.41
C MET A 479 -13.31 4.23 4.10
N VAL A 480 -12.41 4.07 3.13
CA VAL A 480 -12.56 4.42 1.71
C VAL A 480 -12.20 3.20 0.85
N TRP A 481 -12.35 3.29 -0.47
CA TRP A 481 -11.80 2.30 -1.40
C TRP A 481 -10.95 3.03 -2.44
N ALA A 482 -9.67 3.26 -2.12
CA ALA A 482 -8.82 4.28 -2.76
C ALA A 482 -7.90 3.76 -3.87
N ARG A 483 -7.78 4.52 -4.97
CA ARG A 483 -6.88 4.18 -6.09
C ARG A 483 -5.48 4.71 -5.86
N SER A 484 -5.40 5.95 -5.42
CA SER A 484 -4.15 6.66 -5.23
C SER A 484 -3.84 6.81 -3.75
N SER A 485 -2.56 6.86 -3.42
CA SER A 485 -2.06 7.07 -2.07
C SER A 485 -0.61 7.58 -2.10
N TYR A 486 -0.07 7.95 -0.94
CA TYR A 486 1.34 8.30 -0.78
C TYR A 486 1.83 8.01 0.65
N LEU A 487 2.96 8.58 1.08
CA LEU A 487 3.48 8.41 2.45
C LEU A 487 2.45 8.82 3.52
N GLY A 488 2.17 7.92 4.46
CA GLY A 488 1.15 8.10 5.50
C GLY A 488 -0.25 7.64 5.07
N GLY A 489 -0.44 7.22 3.82
CA GLY A 489 -1.73 6.80 3.29
C GLY A 489 -2.31 5.52 3.89
N GLN A 490 -1.58 4.79 4.75
CA GLN A 490 -2.11 3.60 5.43
C GLN A 490 -3.31 3.89 6.34
N ARG A 491 -3.55 5.16 6.71
CA ARG A 491 -4.78 5.60 7.39
C ARG A 491 -6.04 5.52 6.51
N HIS A 492 -5.88 5.35 5.19
CA HIS A 492 -6.96 5.20 4.22
C HIS A 492 -7.13 3.74 3.84
N ALA A 493 -7.78 2.98 4.70
CA ALA A 493 -8.16 1.60 4.38
C ALA A 493 -9.51 1.60 3.64
N ALA A 494 -9.75 0.82 2.60
CA ALA A 494 -8.83 -0.02 1.85
C ALA A 494 -8.29 0.67 0.59
N GLN A 495 -7.24 0.10 -0.01
CA GLN A 495 -6.65 0.56 -1.28
C GLN A 495 -6.68 -0.56 -2.32
N TRP A 496 -6.97 -0.27 -3.60
CA TRP A 496 -7.05 -1.31 -4.63
C TRP A 496 -6.06 -1.14 -5.78
N SER A 497 -5.70 -2.24 -6.44
CA SER A 497 -4.65 -2.36 -7.48
C SER A 497 -4.77 -1.49 -8.74
N GLY A 498 -5.85 -0.74 -8.93
CA GLY A 498 -6.13 -0.08 -10.20
C GLY A 498 -6.59 -1.05 -11.30
N ASP A 499 -6.38 -0.64 -12.55
CA ASP A 499 -7.14 -1.09 -13.72
C ASP A 499 -6.41 -2.20 -14.48
N VAL A 500 -6.17 -3.33 -13.81
CA VAL A 500 -5.33 -4.43 -14.30
C VAL A 500 -5.95 -5.22 -15.46
N ASP A 501 -5.14 -5.72 -16.40
CA ASP A 501 -5.66 -6.56 -17.50
C ASP A 501 -6.14 -7.93 -17.01
N ALA A 502 -7.14 -8.50 -17.69
CA ALA A 502 -7.65 -9.84 -17.43
C ALA A 502 -6.75 -10.94 -18.05
N THR A 503 -5.48 -11.00 -17.63
CA THR A 503 -4.49 -12.00 -18.08
C THR A 503 -3.67 -12.60 -16.93
N TYR A 504 -3.10 -13.79 -17.11
CA TYR A 504 -2.20 -14.40 -16.13
C TYR A 504 -0.93 -13.58 -15.82
N PRO A 505 -0.24 -12.98 -16.82
CA PRO A 505 0.87 -12.07 -16.55
C PRO A 505 0.47 -10.89 -15.66
N ALA A 506 -0.67 -10.26 -15.95
CA ALA A 506 -1.21 -9.15 -15.14
C ALA A 506 -1.53 -9.60 -13.70
N MET A 507 -2.10 -10.80 -13.53
CA MET A 507 -2.32 -11.40 -12.20
C MET A 507 -1.00 -11.60 -11.45
N GLY A 508 0.06 -12.04 -12.13
CA GLY A 508 1.41 -12.15 -11.56
C GLY A 508 1.97 -10.80 -11.09
N SER A 509 1.83 -9.75 -11.90
CA SER A 509 2.20 -8.38 -11.53
C SER A 509 1.34 -7.83 -10.38
N THR A 510 0.06 -8.18 -10.34
CA THR A 510 -0.88 -7.78 -9.28
C THR A 510 -0.46 -8.37 -7.93
N ILE A 511 0.00 -9.62 -7.89
CA ILE A 511 0.57 -10.24 -6.67
C ILE A 511 1.78 -9.43 -6.17
N ARG A 512 2.67 -9.01 -7.08
CA ARG A 512 3.85 -8.18 -6.75
C ARG A 512 3.48 -6.81 -6.21
N GLY A 513 2.44 -6.19 -6.78
CA GLY A 513 1.87 -4.93 -6.30
C GLY A 513 1.42 -5.05 -4.85
N GLY A 514 0.58 -6.05 -4.53
CA GLY A 514 0.09 -6.30 -3.17
C GLY A 514 1.22 -6.57 -2.18
N LEU A 515 2.23 -7.39 -2.56
CA LEU A 515 3.39 -7.65 -1.72
C LEU A 515 4.24 -6.40 -1.46
N SER A 516 4.54 -5.62 -2.50
CA SER A 516 5.33 -4.38 -2.38
C SER A 516 4.60 -3.34 -1.53
N HIS A 517 3.28 -3.27 -1.67
CA HIS A 517 2.43 -2.35 -0.92
C HIS A 517 2.37 -2.72 0.57
N GLY A 518 2.22 -4.01 0.89
CA GLY A 518 2.34 -4.52 2.25
C GLY A 518 3.71 -4.26 2.89
N LEU A 519 4.78 -4.42 2.11
CA LEU A 519 6.15 -4.05 2.51
C LEU A 519 6.40 -2.53 2.56
N SER A 520 5.40 -1.71 2.23
CA SER A 520 5.44 -0.26 2.33
C SER A 520 4.53 0.30 3.43
N GLY A 521 3.99 -0.58 4.29
CA GLY A 521 3.21 -0.19 5.47
C GLY A 521 1.69 -0.18 5.28
N ILE A 522 1.16 -0.68 4.15
CA ILE A 522 -0.29 -0.70 3.89
C ILE A 522 -0.81 -2.15 3.94
N PRO A 523 -1.51 -2.56 5.01
CA PRO A 523 -1.98 -3.94 5.16
C PRO A 523 -3.32 -4.23 4.46
N PHE A 524 -4.15 -3.21 4.23
CA PHE A 524 -5.52 -3.34 3.73
C PHE A 524 -5.60 -3.05 2.24
N TRP A 525 -5.39 -4.11 1.46
CA TRP A 525 -5.28 -4.05 0.02
C TRP A 525 -6.29 -4.96 -0.68
N SER A 526 -6.76 -4.54 -1.86
CA SER A 526 -7.64 -5.31 -2.74
C SER A 526 -7.14 -5.28 -4.18
N HIS A 527 -7.69 -6.18 -4.98
CA HIS A 527 -7.62 -6.15 -6.44
C HIS A 527 -8.96 -6.59 -7.01
N ASP A 528 -9.12 -6.42 -8.32
CA ASP A 528 -10.32 -6.86 -9.03
C ASP A 528 -10.17 -8.33 -9.44
N ALA A 529 -10.94 -9.20 -8.78
CA ALA A 529 -10.96 -10.63 -9.04
C ALA A 529 -11.44 -10.90 -10.48
N GLY A 530 -10.56 -11.49 -11.29
CA GLY A 530 -10.74 -11.72 -12.72
C GLY A 530 -10.13 -10.64 -13.62
N GLY A 531 -9.45 -9.65 -13.02
CA GLY A 531 -8.90 -8.48 -13.71
C GLY A 531 -9.96 -7.46 -14.10
N PHE A 532 -9.55 -6.25 -14.46
CA PHE A 532 -10.42 -5.13 -14.82
C PHE A 532 -10.65 -5.04 -16.34
N THR A 533 -9.58 -4.96 -17.15
CA THR A 533 -9.67 -4.74 -18.60
C THR A 533 -9.81 -6.06 -19.37
N GLY A 534 -10.82 -6.15 -20.25
CA GLY A 534 -11.10 -7.35 -21.04
C GLY A 534 -11.94 -8.41 -20.31
N THR A 535 -12.14 -9.57 -20.93
CA THR A 535 -12.89 -10.71 -20.35
C THR A 535 -11.93 -11.84 -20.01
N PRO A 536 -11.83 -12.28 -18.74
CA PRO A 536 -10.99 -13.41 -18.37
C PRO A 536 -11.55 -14.69 -18.99
N THR A 537 -10.66 -15.62 -19.32
CA THR A 537 -11.07 -16.99 -19.64
C THR A 537 -11.70 -17.63 -18.39
N PRO A 538 -12.59 -18.64 -18.54
CA PRO A 538 -13.22 -19.29 -17.39
C PRO A 538 -12.22 -19.83 -16.36
N ASP A 539 -11.08 -20.37 -16.80
CA ASP A 539 -10.02 -20.85 -15.90
C ASP A 539 -9.35 -19.69 -15.15
N LEU A 540 -9.01 -18.60 -15.85
CA LEU A 540 -8.42 -17.42 -15.22
C LEU A 540 -9.38 -16.79 -14.20
N TYR A 541 -10.68 -16.71 -14.52
CA TYR A 541 -11.68 -16.20 -13.59
C TYR A 541 -11.74 -17.02 -12.29
N ILE A 542 -11.67 -18.35 -12.38
CA ILE A 542 -11.60 -19.23 -11.20
C ILE A 542 -10.28 -19.01 -10.44
N ARG A 543 -9.14 -19.02 -11.12
CA ARG A 543 -7.81 -18.84 -10.48
C ARG A 543 -7.69 -17.49 -9.78
N TRP A 544 -8.23 -16.44 -10.39
CA TRP A 544 -8.23 -15.11 -9.81
C TRP A 544 -9.25 -14.98 -8.68
N SER A 545 -10.40 -15.66 -8.76
CA SER A 545 -11.35 -15.74 -7.64
C SER A 545 -10.71 -16.42 -6.41
N GLN A 546 -9.93 -17.49 -6.62
CA GLN A 546 -9.16 -18.15 -5.56
C GLN A 546 -8.11 -17.20 -4.94
N PHE A 547 -7.42 -16.41 -5.77
CA PHE A 547 -6.50 -15.39 -5.28
C PHE A 547 -7.23 -14.30 -4.48
N GLY A 548 -8.34 -13.77 -4.99
CA GLY A 548 -9.16 -12.77 -4.32
C GLY A 548 -9.67 -13.25 -2.96
N ALA A 549 -10.18 -14.49 -2.90
CA ALA A 549 -10.65 -15.09 -1.66
C ALA A 549 -9.60 -15.10 -0.54
N LEU A 550 -8.32 -15.22 -0.90
CA LEU A 550 -7.17 -15.27 0.02
C LEU A 550 -6.35 -13.97 0.02
N SER A 551 -6.96 -12.85 -0.40
CA SER A 551 -6.39 -11.50 -0.29
C SER A 551 -7.00 -10.74 0.89
N PRO A 552 -6.42 -9.62 1.35
CA PRO A 552 -6.95 -8.87 2.50
C PRO A 552 -8.41 -8.45 2.29
N LEU A 553 -8.73 -7.83 1.16
CA LEU A 553 -10.09 -7.55 0.69
C LEU A 553 -10.30 -8.12 -0.73
N VAL A 554 -11.56 -8.28 -1.15
CA VAL A 554 -11.89 -8.84 -2.46
C VAL A 554 -13.07 -8.13 -3.12
N ARG A 555 -12.91 -7.77 -4.40
CA ARG A 555 -13.96 -7.20 -5.24
C ARG A 555 -14.01 -7.85 -6.61
N PHE A 556 -15.22 -8.05 -7.14
CA PHE A 556 -15.48 -8.47 -8.51
C PHE A 556 -15.92 -7.25 -9.32
N HIS A 557 -15.04 -6.74 -10.18
CA HIS A 557 -15.25 -5.51 -10.94
C HIS A 557 -14.43 -5.52 -12.25
N GLY A 558 -14.94 -4.92 -13.32
CA GLY A 558 -14.26 -4.86 -14.60
C GLY A 558 -15.01 -4.07 -15.66
N THR A 559 -14.36 -3.88 -16.80
CA THR A 559 -14.94 -3.29 -18.03
C THR A 559 -15.83 -4.28 -18.78
N THR A 560 -15.72 -5.57 -18.44
CA THR A 560 -16.70 -6.61 -18.76
C THR A 560 -17.26 -7.20 -17.46
N SER A 561 -18.33 -8.00 -17.51
CA SER A 561 -18.96 -8.50 -16.27
C SER A 561 -17.99 -9.34 -15.44
N ARG A 562 -18.08 -9.18 -14.11
CA ARG A 562 -17.47 -10.07 -13.11
C ARG A 562 -18.50 -10.73 -12.21
N GLU A 563 -19.78 -10.59 -12.54
CA GLU A 563 -20.88 -11.28 -11.86
C GLU A 563 -20.75 -12.79 -12.11
N PRO A 564 -20.68 -13.66 -11.07
CA PRO A 564 -20.37 -15.07 -11.26
C PRO A 564 -21.31 -15.81 -12.22
N TRP A 565 -22.60 -15.46 -12.24
CA TRP A 565 -23.63 -16.12 -13.06
C TRP A 565 -23.57 -15.77 -14.55
N GLU A 566 -22.76 -14.79 -14.95
CA GLU A 566 -22.51 -14.46 -16.36
C GLU A 566 -21.40 -15.34 -16.97
N PHE A 567 -20.74 -16.18 -16.17
CA PHE A 567 -19.74 -17.14 -16.62
C PHE A 567 -20.33 -18.56 -16.77
N PRO A 568 -19.65 -19.47 -17.52
CA PRO A 568 -20.11 -20.85 -17.63
C PRO A 568 -20.28 -21.52 -16.24
N PRO A 569 -21.22 -22.49 -16.07
CA PRO A 569 -21.57 -23.02 -14.75
C PRO A 569 -20.42 -23.53 -13.88
N HIS A 570 -19.34 -24.07 -14.48
CA HIS A 570 -18.16 -24.51 -13.73
C HIS A 570 -17.34 -23.34 -13.17
N ALA A 571 -17.31 -22.21 -13.86
CA ALA A 571 -16.61 -21.00 -13.43
C ALA A 571 -17.45 -20.18 -12.44
N GLU A 572 -18.77 -20.13 -12.63
CA GLU A 572 -19.72 -19.65 -11.61
C GLU A 572 -19.47 -20.41 -10.29
N GLN A 573 -19.51 -21.75 -10.32
CA GLN A 573 -19.32 -22.56 -9.13
C GLN A 573 -17.93 -22.37 -8.51
N GLY A 574 -16.87 -22.30 -9.32
CA GLY A 574 -15.52 -22.08 -8.82
C GLY A 574 -15.34 -20.74 -8.12
N ALA A 575 -15.99 -19.67 -8.59
CA ALA A 575 -15.99 -18.38 -7.90
C ALA A 575 -16.78 -18.44 -6.59
N ILE A 576 -17.95 -19.09 -6.58
CA ILE A 576 -18.76 -19.29 -5.37
C ILE A 576 -17.99 -20.12 -4.32
N ASP A 577 -17.28 -21.17 -4.73
CA ASP A 577 -16.49 -22.00 -3.82
C ASP A 577 -15.30 -21.24 -3.23
N ALA A 578 -14.65 -20.38 -4.03
CA ALA A 578 -13.61 -19.48 -3.52
C ALA A 578 -14.19 -18.50 -2.47
N LEU A 579 -15.36 -17.90 -2.74
CA LEU A 579 -16.03 -17.04 -1.76
C LEU A 579 -16.43 -17.80 -0.50
N ARG A 580 -16.97 -19.01 -0.60
CA ARG A 580 -17.29 -19.84 0.57
C ARG A 580 -16.04 -20.17 1.39
N LEU A 581 -14.90 -20.44 0.76
CA LEU A 581 -13.63 -20.61 1.45
C LEU A 581 -13.25 -19.35 2.25
N ARG A 582 -13.38 -18.16 1.66
CA ARG A 582 -13.14 -16.89 2.35
C ARG A 582 -14.03 -16.73 3.58
N TYR A 583 -15.34 -16.96 3.44
CA TYR A 583 -16.28 -16.80 4.55
C TYR A 583 -16.07 -17.88 5.63
N ARG A 584 -15.62 -19.08 5.26
CA ARG A 584 -15.18 -20.10 6.21
C ARG A 584 -13.99 -19.63 7.04
N LEU A 585 -13.03 -18.98 6.41
CA LEU A 585 -11.81 -18.46 7.06
C LEU A 585 -12.01 -17.10 7.73
N MET A 586 -13.22 -16.53 7.75
CA MET A 586 -13.44 -15.17 8.22
C MET A 586 -12.94 -14.88 9.65
N PRO A 587 -13.10 -15.79 10.65
CA PRO A 587 -12.52 -15.57 11.97
C PRO A 587 -10.99 -15.42 11.93
N TYR A 588 -10.29 -16.21 11.12
CA TYR A 588 -8.84 -16.11 10.92
C TYR A 588 -8.46 -14.81 10.18
N ILE A 589 -9.18 -14.48 9.10
CA ILE A 589 -8.95 -13.27 8.30
C ILE A 589 -9.11 -12.02 9.15
N TYR A 590 -10.20 -11.94 9.92
CA TYR A 590 -10.46 -10.78 10.76
C TYR A 590 -9.47 -10.68 11.92
N SER A 591 -9.03 -11.81 12.49
CA SER A 591 -7.97 -11.81 13.50
C SER A 591 -6.64 -11.26 12.95
N ALA A 592 -6.29 -11.62 11.71
CA ALA A 592 -5.14 -11.06 11.01
C ALA A 592 -5.32 -9.57 10.71
N ALA A 593 -6.55 -9.10 10.40
CA ALA A 593 -6.84 -7.69 10.18
C ALA A 593 -6.68 -6.85 11.45
N VAL A 594 -7.20 -7.30 12.59
CA VAL A 594 -7.02 -6.62 13.89
C VAL A 594 -5.53 -6.55 14.23
N THR A 595 -4.79 -7.65 14.06
CA THR A 595 -3.34 -7.68 14.27
C THR A 595 -2.62 -6.68 13.36
N ALA A 596 -3.01 -6.59 12.09
CA ALA A 596 -2.40 -5.68 11.13
C ALA A 596 -2.65 -4.20 11.49
N ALA A 597 -3.86 -3.84 11.95
CA ALA A 597 -4.17 -2.49 12.39
C ALA A 597 -3.36 -2.08 13.63
N GLU A 598 -3.17 -3.00 14.60
CA GLU A 598 -2.38 -2.71 15.81
C GLU A 598 -0.87 -2.62 15.51
N THR A 599 -0.36 -3.55 14.72
CA THR A 599 1.09 -3.75 14.56
C THR A 599 1.68 -3.03 13.35
N GLY A 600 0.88 -2.76 12.31
CA GLY A 600 1.35 -2.31 11.00
C GLY A 600 1.82 -3.43 10.07
N ALA A 601 1.89 -4.66 10.56
CA ALA A 601 2.36 -5.78 9.76
C ALA A 601 1.33 -6.14 8.67
N PRO A 602 1.77 -6.51 7.45
CA PRO A 602 0.85 -6.82 6.37
C PRO A 602 0.01 -8.07 6.65
N MET A 603 -1.18 -8.14 6.06
CA MET A 603 -2.01 -9.36 6.02
C MET A 603 -1.56 -10.29 4.90
N MET A 604 -1.27 -9.74 3.72
CA MET A 604 -0.63 -10.41 2.59
C MET A 604 0.88 -10.21 2.69
N ARG A 605 1.57 -11.19 3.28
CA ARG A 605 2.93 -11.05 3.77
C ARG A 605 3.91 -11.66 2.78
N ALA A 606 4.81 -10.83 2.27
CA ALA A 606 6.01 -11.35 1.61
C ALA A 606 6.75 -12.27 2.59
N LEU A 607 7.31 -13.37 2.08
CA LEU A 607 7.90 -14.39 2.96
C LEU A 607 9.02 -13.83 3.85
N CYS A 608 9.73 -12.79 3.40
CA CYS A 608 10.80 -12.16 4.18
C CYS A 608 10.33 -11.50 5.49
N VAL A 609 9.03 -11.23 5.64
CA VAL A 609 8.47 -10.68 6.88
C VAL A 609 8.64 -11.67 8.03
N ASP A 610 8.33 -12.94 7.79
CA ASP A 610 8.38 -14.02 8.80
C ASP A 610 9.66 -14.87 8.69
N TYR A 611 10.35 -14.83 7.54
CA TYR A 611 11.61 -15.54 7.29
C TYR A 611 12.73 -14.58 6.83
N PRO A 612 13.12 -13.58 7.66
CA PRO A 612 14.08 -12.55 7.26
C PRO A 612 15.51 -13.08 7.03
N ASP A 613 15.85 -14.22 7.63
CA ASP A 613 17.16 -14.87 7.47
C ASP A 613 17.24 -15.79 6.24
N ASP A 614 16.12 -16.01 5.54
CA ASP A 614 16.06 -16.85 4.35
C ASP A 614 16.24 -16.00 3.07
N PRO A 615 17.35 -16.14 2.33
CA PRO A 615 17.60 -15.33 1.13
C PRO A 615 16.63 -15.62 -0.02
N VAL A 616 15.95 -16.78 -0.03
CA VAL A 616 14.92 -17.11 -1.03
C VAL A 616 13.63 -16.35 -0.71
N ALA A 617 13.32 -16.15 0.58
CA ALA A 617 12.13 -15.44 1.02
C ALA A 617 12.09 -13.97 0.55
N TRP A 618 13.25 -13.31 0.52
CA TRP A 618 13.41 -11.92 0.01
C TRP A 618 13.15 -11.77 -1.50
N ARG A 619 13.17 -12.86 -2.27
CA ARG A 619 12.98 -12.84 -3.72
C ARG A 619 11.73 -13.60 -4.17
N SER A 620 10.96 -14.14 -3.23
CA SER A 620 9.73 -14.86 -3.51
C SER A 620 8.59 -13.88 -3.71
N ASP A 621 8.23 -13.62 -4.97
CA ASP A 621 7.36 -12.50 -5.37
C ASP A 621 6.03 -12.92 -6.01
N LEU A 622 5.74 -14.23 -6.01
CA LEU A 622 4.54 -14.83 -6.62
C LEU A 622 3.81 -15.78 -5.65
N GLN A 623 4.09 -15.65 -4.36
CA GLN A 623 3.49 -16.39 -3.25
C GLN A 623 3.68 -15.59 -1.97
N TYR A 624 2.86 -15.86 -0.96
CA TYR A 624 2.84 -15.08 0.27
C TYR A 624 2.30 -15.90 1.42
N LEU A 625 2.51 -15.43 2.65
CA LEU A 625 1.71 -15.86 3.79
C LEU A 625 0.47 -14.96 3.89
N PHE A 626 -0.69 -15.54 4.10
CA PHE A 626 -1.91 -14.82 4.44
C PHE A 626 -2.18 -14.98 5.93
N GLY A 627 -2.04 -13.90 6.69
CA GLY A 627 -1.72 -14.01 8.12
C GLY A 627 -0.41 -14.79 8.31
N ARG A 628 -0.20 -15.46 9.44
CA ARG A 628 1.08 -16.13 9.74
C ARG A 628 1.13 -17.60 9.36
N ASP A 629 -0.01 -18.23 9.11
CA ASP A 629 -0.11 -19.69 9.07
C ASP A 629 -0.48 -20.26 7.70
N LEU A 630 -0.97 -19.45 6.76
CA LEU A 630 -1.42 -19.91 5.44
C LEU A 630 -0.46 -19.45 4.35
N LEU A 631 0.32 -20.35 3.76
CA LEU A 631 1.10 -20.07 2.55
C LEU A 631 0.23 -20.26 1.31
N VAL A 632 0.03 -19.18 0.57
CA VAL A 632 -0.80 -19.10 -0.63
C VAL A 632 0.10 -18.90 -1.85
N ALA A 633 -0.07 -19.74 -2.87
CA ALA A 633 0.64 -19.60 -4.14
C ALA A 633 -0.33 -19.65 -5.35
N PRO A 634 -0.96 -18.52 -5.72
CA PRO A 634 -1.95 -18.47 -6.79
C PRO A 634 -1.45 -19.02 -8.13
N MET A 635 -2.29 -19.68 -8.92
CA MET A 635 -1.83 -20.15 -10.23
C MET A 635 -1.68 -18.97 -11.20
N ILE A 636 -0.51 -18.86 -11.85
CA ILE A 636 -0.11 -17.72 -12.69
C ILE A 636 0.11 -18.11 -14.16
N SER A 637 -0.40 -19.26 -14.56
CA SER A 637 -0.26 -19.79 -15.92
C SER A 637 -1.41 -20.74 -16.24
N ALA A 638 -1.81 -20.76 -17.50
CA ALA A 638 -2.83 -21.66 -18.04
C ALA A 638 -2.34 -23.12 -18.16
N ASP A 639 -1.04 -23.38 -18.09
CA ASP A 639 -0.50 -24.75 -18.09
C ASP A 639 -0.85 -25.55 -16.82
N GLY A 640 -1.30 -24.86 -15.77
CA GLY A 640 -1.69 -25.46 -14.50
C GLY A 640 -0.51 -25.99 -13.69
N VAL A 641 0.74 -25.65 -14.00
CA VAL A 641 1.94 -26.11 -13.29
C VAL A 641 2.76 -24.93 -12.80
N ARG A 642 3.23 -24.97 -11.55
CA ARG A 642 4.19 -23.96 -11.05
C ARG A 642 5.18 -24.51 -10.03
N SER A 643 6.25 -23.76 -9.82
CA SER A 643 7.14 -23.94 -8.66
C SER A 643 6.61 -23.14 -7.47
N VAL A 644 6.63 -23.75 -6.28
CA VAL A 644 6.27 -23.15 -5.00
C VAL A 644 7.40 -23.40 -4.01
N TYR A 645 7.91 -22.35 -3.38
CA TYR A 645 8.88 -22.48 -2.30
C TYR A 645 8.15 -22.67 -0.96
N LEU A 646 8.51 -23.70 -0.20
CA LEU A 646 8.10 -23.79 1.20
C LEU A 646 9.28 -23.35 2.07
N PRO A 647 9.16 -22.30 2.90
CA PRO A 647 10.18 -21.94 3.88
C PRO A 647 10.49 -23.09 4.84
N ALA A 648 11.64 -23.02 5.53
CA ALA A 648 12.05 -24.04 6.48
C ALA A 648 10.97 -24.33 7.54
N GLY A 649 10.84 -25.60 7.93
CA GLY A 649 9.79 -26.10 8.82
C GLY A 649 8.96 -27.20 8.16
N SER A 650 7.86 -27.58 8.81
CA SER A 650 6.89 -28.55 8.29
C SER A 650 5.60 -27.83 7.91
N TRP A 651 5.01 -28.26 6.80
CA TRP A 651 3.79 -27.69 6.22
C TRP A 651 2.77 -28.81 5.99
N VAL A 652 1.49 -28.47 6.01
CA VAL A 652 0.37 -29.39 5.73
C VAL A 652 -0.37 -28.87 4.51
N ASP A 653 -0.53 -29.70 3.47
CA ASP A 653 -1.38 -29.35 2.34
C ASP A 653 -2.84 -29.20 2.83
N TYR A 654 -3.44 -28.03 2.59
CA TYR A 654 -4.77 -27.70 3.11
C TYR A 654 -5.87 -28.66 2.60
N TRP A 655 -5.70 -29.20 1.40
CA TRP A 655 -6.71 -30.01 0.72
C TRP A 655 -6.56 -31.50 1.01
N THR A 656 -5.34 -32.00 1.15
CA THR A 656 -5.07 -33.44 1.31
C THR A 656 -4.70 -33.83 2.74
N GLY A 657 -4.25 -32.87 3.55
CA GLY A 657 -3.66 -33.13 4.86
C GLY A 657 -2.26 -33.76 4.80
N GLU A 658 -1.64 -33.84 3.62
CA GLU A 658 -0.27 -34.35 3.48
C GLU A 658 0.74 -33.43 4.17
N ILE A 659 1.64 -34.03 4.96
CA ILE A 659 2.73 -33.31 5.63
C ILE A 659 3.93 -33.24 4.70
N LEU A 660 4.43 -32.03 4.47
CA LEU A 660 5.51 -31.69 3.56
C LEU A 660 6.65 -31.00 4.29
N ALA A 661 7.87 -31.42 4.01
CA ALA A 661 9.07 -30.72 4.49
C ALA A 661 9.32 -29.44 3.68
N GLY A 662 9.61 -28.36 4.40
CA GLY A 662 10.00 -27.06 3.87
C GLY A 662 11.50 -26.93 3.57
N GLY A 663 11.94 -25.70 3.35
CA GLY A 663 13.30 -25.35 2.89
C GLY A 663 13.57 -25.77 1.44
N ARG A 664 12.51 -25.93 0.63
CA ARG A 664 12.63 -26.47 -0.74
C ARG A 664 11.54 -25.96 -1.67
N HIS A 665 11.81 -26.08 -2.97
CA HIS A 665 10.81 -25.89 -4.01
C HIS A 665 10.03 -27.19 -4.28
N LEU A 666 8.73 -27.05 -4.51
CA LEU A 666 7.81 -28.08 -4.97
C LEU A 666 7.31 -27.71 -6.36
N THR A 667 7.24 -28.69 -7.26
CA THR A 667 6.46 -28.54 -8.51
C THR A 667 5.04 -29.03 -8.24
N VAL A 668 4.06 -28.15 -8.46
CA VAL A 668 2.65 -28.42 -8.17
C VAL A 668 1.81 -28.31 -9.43
N ALA A 669 0.78 -29.16 -9.53
CA ALA A 669 -0.17 -29.18 -10.64
C ALA A 669 -1.60 -29.43 -10.13
N PRO A 670 -2.17 -28.50 -9.34
CA PRO A 670 -3.47 -28.70 -8.73
C PRO A 670 -4.60 -28.65 -9.75
N GLN A 671 -5.69 -29.38 -9.47
CA GLN A 671 -6.94 -29.26 -10.22
C GLN A 671 -7.51 -27.83 -10.14
N LEU A 672 -8.43 -27.49 -11.06
CA LEU A 672 -8.91 -26.11 -11.22
C LEU A 672 -9.67 -25.59 -9.99
N ASP A 673 -10.30 -26.47 -9.24
CA ASP A 673 -11.02 -26.21 -7.99
C ASP A 673 -10.11 -25.96 -6.77
N ARG A 674 -8.79 -26.13 -6.90
CA ARG A 674 -7.83 -25.99 -5.79
C ARG A 674 -6.71 -25.00 -6.10
N ILE A 675 -6.45 -24.10 -5.17
CA ILE A 675 -5.25 -23.26 -5.17
C ILE A 675 -4.16 -23.93 -4.31
N PRO A 676 -2.87 -23.91 -4.68
CA PRO A 676 -1.79 -24.33 -3.78
C PRO A 676 -1.86 -23.52 -2.47
N LEU A 677 -2.24 -24.23 -1.40
CA LEU A 677 -2.50 -23.68 -0.09
C LEU A 677 -1.92 -24.62 0.96
N TYR A 678 -0.98 -24.12 1.74
CA TYR A 678 -0.27 -24.89 2.75
C TYR A 678 -0.42 -24.22 4.10
N VAL A 679 -0.67 -25.02 5.13
CA VAL A 679 -0.83 -24.55 6.50
C VAL A 679 0.43 -24.90 7.29
N ARG A 680 0.93 -23.99 8.11
CA ARG A 680 2.06 -24.27 9.00
C ARG A 680 1.70 -25.45 9.93
N TYR A 681 2.60 -26.42 10.05
CA TYR A 681 2.39 -27.54 10.95
C TYR A 681 2.26 -27.06 12.41
N GLY A 682 1.26 -27.60 13.12
CA GLY A 682 0.84 -27.20 14.46
C GLY A 682 -0.03 -25.94 14.52
N ALA A 683 -0.42 -25.34 13.39
CA ALA A 683 -1.28 -24.15 13.40
C ALA A 683 -2.71 -24.47 13.85
N LEU A 684 -3.32 -23.48 14.51
CA LEU A 684 -4.70 -23.50 14.99
C LEU A 684 -5.49 -22.46 14.19
N ILE A 685 -6.34 -22.91 13.28
CA ILE A 685 -7.07 -22.05 12.35
C ILE A 685 -8.54 -21.97 12.77
N PRO A 686 -9.02 -20.82 13.29
CA PRO A 686 -10.43 -20.64 13.60
C PRO A 686 -11.22 -20.48 12.30
N THR A 687 -12.30 -21.24 12.17
CA THR A 687 -13.19 -21.24 11.01
C THR A 687 -14.65 -21.13 11.44
N ALA A 688 -15.50 -20.71 10.51
CA ALA A 688 -16.94 -20.59 10.69
C ALA A 688 -17.68 -21.28 9.53
N THR A 689 -18.98 -21.55 9.73
CA THR A 689 -19.85 -21.94 8.61
C THR A 689 -20.10 -20.73 7.71
N PRO A 690 -19.86 -20.82 6.39
CA PRO A 690 -20.13 -19.71 5.47
C PRO A 690 -21.62 -19.32 5.46
N GLY A 691 -21.91 -18.03 5.65
CA GLY A 691 -23.24 -17.44 5.49
C GLY A 691 -23.35 -16.55 4.24
N ASP A 692 -24.51 -15.91 4.06
CA ASP A 692 -24.74 -14.96 2.97
C ASP A 692 -23.97 -13.64 3.15
N THR A 693 -23.70 -13.26 4.40
CA THR A 693 -22.92 -12.09 4.82
C THR A 693 -21.91 -12.49 5.90
N VAL A 694 -20.95 -11.61 6.18
CA VAL A 694 -20.03 -11.80 7.30
C VAL A 694 -20.82 -11.81 8.61
N ALA A 695 -20.63 -12.84 9.43
CA ALA A 695 -21.30 -12.95 10.71
C ALA A 695 -20.59 -12.11 11.79
N ASP A 696 -21.37 -11.39 12.59
CA ASP A 696 -20.85 -10.62 13.72
C ASP A 696 -20.26 -11.55 14.80
N ASP A 697 -20.98 -12.63 15.15
CA ASP A 697 -20.52 -13.63 16.12
C ASP A 697 -20.82 -15.06 15.62
N PRO A 698 -19.92 -15.66 14.83
CA PRO A 698 -20.12 -17.00 14.30
C PRO A 698 -19.82 -18.09 15.34
N ASP A 699 -20.49 -19.24 15.20
CA ASP A 699 -20.02 -20.48 15.83
C ASP A 699 -18.65 -20.87 15.26
N ILE A 700 -17.65 -21.03 16.13
CA ILE A 700 -16.27 -21.30 15.73
C ILE A 700 -15.95 -22.80 15.78
N THR A 701 -15.40 -23.30 14.68
CA THR A 701 -14.68 -24.58 14.60
C THR A 701 -13.19 -24.30 14.54
N LEU A 702 -12.43 -24.84 15.51
CA LEU A 702 -10.98 -24.76 15.51
C LEU A 702 -10.39 -25.94 14.72
N VAL A 703 -9.72 -25.65 13.60
CA VAL A 703 -9.03 -26.69 12.81
C VAL A 703 -7.56 -26.72 13.20
N VAL A 704 -7.09 -27.88 13.64
CA VAL A 704 -5.70 -28.13 14.07
C VAL A 704 -4.97 -28.89 12.96
N TYR A 705 -3.91 -28.29 12.42
CA TYR A 705 -3.14 -28.87 11.31
C TYR A 705 -1.88 -29.56 11.81
N GLY A 706 -1.91 -30.89 11.92
CA GLY A 706 -0.85 -31.68 12.57
C GLY A 706 -0.92 -31.63 14.10
N LEU A 707 -0.18 -32.52 14.77
CA LEU A 707 -0.14 -32.53 16.24
C LEU A 707 0.87 -31.50 16.76
N PRO A 708 0.49 -30.61 17.71
CA PRO A 708 1.41 -29.67 18.33
C PRO A 708 2.67 -30.35 18.90
N GLU A 709 3.85 -29.89 18.49
CA GLU A 709 5.13 -30.25 19.12
C GLU A 709 5.33 -29.36 20.35
N GLY A 710 4.59 -29.66 21.43
CA GLY A 710 4.51 -28.84 22.63
C GLY A 710 3.16 -28.10 22.72
N VAL A 711 3.18 -26.78 22.94
CA VAL A 711 1.97 -25.95 23.03
C VAL A 711 1.88 -25.05 21.80
N SER A 712 0.86 -25.29 20.96
CA SER A 712 0.46 -24.37 19.91
C SER A 712 -0.44 -23.27 20.46
N ARG A 713 -0.37 -22.07 19.86
CA ARG A 713 -1.16 -20.91 20.26
C ARG A 713 -1.71 -20.18 19.05
N THR A 714 -2.91 -19.64 19.19
CA THR A 714 -3.51 -18.67 18.28
C THR A 714 -4.36 -17.68 19.06
N GLU A 715 -4.72 -16.57 18.44
CA GLU A 715 -5.63 -15.57 19.00
C GLU A 715 -6.77 -15.34 18.03
N ILE A 716 -8.00 -15.49 18.52
CA ILE A 716 -9.20 -15.08 17.79
C ILE A 716 -9.52 -13.67 18.24
N ARG A 717 -9.31 -12.70 17.35
CA ARG A 717 -9.45 -11.27 17.64
C ARG A 717 -10.65 -10.70 16.91
N ASP A 718 -11.46 -9.95 17.65
CA ASP A 718 -12.69 -9.32 17.15
C ASP A 718 -12.94 -8.00 17.90
N LEU A 719 -14.01 -7.29 17.57
CA LEU A 719 -14.36 -6.01 18.20
C LEU A 719 -14.74 -6.14 19.69
N ASP A 720 -15.16 -7.34 20.13
CA ASP A 720 -15.51 -7.65 21.52
C ASP A 720 -14.31 -8.09 22.38
N GLY A 721 -13.13 -8.24 21.77
CA GLY A 721 -11.88 -8.57 22.44
C GLY A 721 -11.10 -9.73 21.79
N THR A 722 -10.14 -10.23 22.54
CA THR A 722 -9.24 -11.32 22.12
C THR A 722 -9.55 -12.58 22.89
N THR A 723 -9.70 -13.70 22.18
CA THR A 723 -9.74 -15.05 22.75
C THR A 723 -8.42 -15.75 22.49
N ALA A 724 -7.65 -15.98 23.56
CA ALA A 724 -6.42 -16.74 23.50
C ALA A 724 -6.75 -18.23 23.45
N VAL A 725 -6.23 -18.94 22.44
CA VAL A 725 -6.48 -20.36 22.25
C VAL A 725 -5.16 -21.11 22.27
N THR A 726 -5.11 -22.19 23.04
CA THR A 726 -3.95 -23.07 23.13
C THR A 726 -4.34 -24.51 22.84
N ALA A 727 -3.41 -25.26 22.24
CA ALA A 727 -3.58 -26.69 22.02
C ALA A 727 -2.28 -27.43 22.32
N ALA A 728 -2.36 -28.52 23.06
CA ALA A 728 -1.21 -29.35 23.40
C ALA A 728 -1.61 -30.83 23.45
N VAL A 729 -0.64 -31.71 23.17
CA VAL A 729 -0.83 -33.16 23.31
C VAL A 729 -0.49 -33.58 24.74
N ASP A 730 -1.42 -34.23 25.42
CA ASP A 730 -1.23 -34.87 26.73
C ASP A 730 -1.59 -36.36 26.61
N GLY A 731 -0.57 -37.22 26.61
CA GLY A 731 -0.74 -38.66 26.33
C GLY A 731 -1.25 -38.91 24.91
N ASP A 732 -2.45 -39.48 24.82
CA ASP A 732 -3.18 -39.75 23.57
C ASP A 732 -4.26 -38.71 23.25
N ARG A 733 -4.34 -37.64 24.05
CA ARG A 733 -5.37 -36.60 23.95
C ARG A 733 -4.81 -35.29 23.41
N LEU A 734 -5.57 -34.66 22.54
CA LEU A 734 -5.40 -33.24 22.22
C LEU A 734 -6.24 -32.41 23.20
N VAL A 735 -5.57 -31.61 24.02
CA VAL A 735 -6.19 -30.70 24.97
C VAL A 735 -6.22 -29.30 24.37
N VAL A 736 -7.42 -28.76 24.18
CA VAL A 736 -7.65 -27.38 23.70
C VAL A 736 -8.23 -26.56 24.82
N SER A 737 -7.66 -25.38 25.07
CA SER A 737 -8.17 -24.41 26.03
C SER A 737 -8.34 -23.06 25.33
N ALA A 738 -9.45 -22.39 25.62
CA ALA A 738 -9.77 -21.05 25.13
C ALA A 738 -10.14 -20.13 26.29
N ASP A 739 -9.53 -18.95 26.34
CA ASP A 739 -9.79 -17.92 27.33
C ASP A 739 -10.13 -16.60 26.63
N GLY A 740 -11.36 -16.13 26.78
CA GLY A 740 -11.86 -14.91 26.15
C GLY A 740 -13.33 -15.00 25.71
N PRO A 741 -13.81 -14.00 24.94
CA PRO A 741 -15.24 -13.87 24.61
C PRO A 741 -15.75 -14.93 23.62
N LYS A 742 -14.90 -15.47 22.74
CA LYS A 742 -15.31 -16.37 21.67
C LYS A 742 -15.42 -17.82 22.15
N ARG A 743 -16.51 -18.48 21.78
CA ARG A 743 -16.76 -19.89 22.10
C ARG A 743 -16.28 -20.79 20.97
N ILE A 744 -15.45 -21.78 21.30
CA ILE A 744 -15.08 -22.87 20.38
C ILE A 744 -16.12 -23.98 20.51
N SER A 745 -16.89 -24.20 19.45
CA SER A 745 -17.98 -25.18 19.42
C SER A 745 -17.49 -26.56 18.97
N HIS A 746 -16.49 -26.62 18.08
CA HIS A 746 -15.94 -27.86 17.55
C HIS A 746 -14.42 -27.78 17.37
N VAL A 747 -13.76 -28.93 17.37
CA VAL A 747 -12.33 -29.08 17.05
C VAL A 747 -12.19 -30.15 15.98
N GLU A 748 -11.42 -29.85 14.94
CA GLU A 748 -11.08 -30.77 13.85
C GLU A 748 -9.56 -30.98 13.81
N LEU A 749 -9.09 -32.18 13.46
CA LEU A 749 -7.67 -32.49 13.26
C LEU A 749 -7.42 -32.91 11.81
N VAL A 750 -6.42 -32.29 11.19
CA VAL A 750 -5.98 -32.60 9.82
C VAL A 750 -4.54 -33.11 9.86
N GLY A 751 -4.24 -34.18 9.12
CA GLY A 751 -2.88 -34.72 9.00
C GLY A 751 -2.40 -35.63 10.15
N ALA A 752 -3.28 -36.00 11.09
CA ALA A 752 -3.00 -36.95 12.17
C ALA A 752 -4.30 -37.57 12.75
N SER A 753 -4.19 -38.54 13.66
CA SER A 753 -5.30 -39.13 14.42
C SER A 753 -5.04 -39.05 15.93
N ALA A 754 -5.97 -38.49 16.72
CA ALA A 754 -5.93 -38.43 18.20
C ALA A 754 -7.35 -38.30 18.79
N GLU A 755 -7.55 -38.62 20.08
CA GLU A 755 -8.81 -38.34 20.80
C GLU A 755 -8.84 -36.88 21.35
N PHE A 756 -10.02 -36.26 21.45
CA PHE A 756 -10.16 -34.83 21.76
C PHE A 756 -10.76 -34.56 23.14
N VAL A 757 -10.24 -33.55 23.86
CA VAL A 757 -10.86 -32.95 25.05
C VAL A 757 -10.77 -31.42 24.96
N ILE A 758 -11.92 -30.75 25.04
CA ILE A 758 -12.04 -29.28 25.10
C ILE A 758 -12.22 -28.89 26.56
N LEU A 759 -11.39 -27.97 27.07
CA LEU A 759 -11.40 -27.50 28.46
C LEU A 759 -11.81 -26.02 28.56
#